data_AF-A0A1W9X7X2-F1
#
_entry.id   AF-A0A1W9X7X2-F1
#
_cell.length_a   1.000
_cell.length_b   1.000
_cell.length_c   1.000
_cell.angle_alpha   90.00
_cell.angle_beta   90.00
_cell.angle_gamma   90.00
#
_symmetry.space_group_name_H-M   'P 1'
#
loop_
_entity.id
_entity.type
_entity.pdbx_description
1 polymer ?
#
loop_
_entity_poly.entity_id
_entity_poly.type
_entity_poly.pdbx_seq_one_letter_code
_entity_poly.pdbx_strand_id
1 'polypeptide(L)'
;MKTKIFLLSAIILSAVLWFAYHEYFREYGKAIHIAFAGPMSGEGATAGRLMTQAIELYFDRINERGGINGKKLILKIFDDQNKAEIAQQQALEIANKNSAVAVIGHWYSSASISAGKIYKKYQIPAITPGSVNIQVTEGNEWYFRNIYNAKDSGQFLANYVKYVFKQDKVSIIREKAAYGSYLAQVFEEQALKLDMSIKNQWRYKNNNNRLGDKFKQIVEELKSRKKDAGVILLAVQATEGVQLVKLIKNAGIQNPIIGASSLSENTFRQGFDDSPRERDNPGFYTNDIHVATPLIFDTANEKAQRFKELYEAQYDEAPDWSAAYAYDTAMVLVEAIRKAEIQGTQETLKADRQKVRETLASFTDIYDAVEGTTGFNYFNKERDAQKPVSIAVYKHKQSVSALTQLQVVRHTNEIADLQQAVNQERVLPIDDKYMYKTNVVYVGLKFIEISEIDIKNLQFTLDFKLWFRFQGDFNPADIYFVNVVDQKEVRKQFKKTVEKKTKDKITYRVYRIKGRFHADFLPNYFAYKQHLVGVSFRHRVLTHNNLIYVTDVLGMGLLMKEEKSKEKISLEKKLAKDRVLSPASGWTINRVRFFPKVVKESSAGDPDYLNVPEGIVKYSRFNAAIQIKKDQFTLQGLISYKYAYNLMVVSGILFLLTFFVSSKQTLFKFVIWLFQIIFASLLLLSGEILFADWLSENTTTSQMKSIIKIFDILWWLIPAFLINVASERFIWTPLGERLGAMPNIIRHFFALLVYFLALIGIIVFVYEQRFTSLLAASGMIAMIIGLAIQINISNVFSGIVINMERPFRIGDWVKIGQFDEGEIIDINWRATRIKARNGCIVSIPNSIASESAITNFYYPDEVYWLWPTVYVHPRHPPARVKKILLDALLSSEKILKDPEPVVIFTGINEWAATYWIAFCADDYGDKYLILEKVWTRVWFHLSRADIAPAVMRQEVHVFKGDKGIGEEEIVPQGERLGPPSFEHKALASKHTL
;
A
#
# COMPACT_ATOMS: atom_id res chain seq x y z
N MET A 1 22.25 -28.68 -19.77
CA MET A 1 21.68 -29.04 -18.45
C MET A 1 20.71 -27.99 -17.89
N LYS A 2 21.14 -26.73 -17.67
CA LYS A 2 20.32 -25.64 -17.08
C LYS A 2 18.89 -25.52 -17.66
N THR A 3 18.74 -25.54 -18.98
CA THR A 3 17.42 -25.44 -19.66
C THR A 3 16.47 -26.60 -19.35
N LYS A 4 16.97 -27.83 -19.16
CA LYS A 4 16.14 -29.01 -18.84
C LYS A 4 15.65 -28.97 -17.39
N ILE A 5 16.48 -28.51 -16.45
CA ILE A 5 16.10 -28.32 -15.05
C ILE A 5 15.07 -27.20 -14.92
N PHE A 6 15.24 -26.09 -15.67
CA PHE A 6 14.25 -25.01 -15.73
C PHE A 6 12.93 -25.46 -16.37
N LEU A 7 12.97 -26.26 -17.45
CA LEU A 7 11.77 -26.86 -18.04
C LEU A 7 11.07 -27.82 -17.06
N LEU A 8 11.82 -28.65 -16.33
CA LEU A 8 11.23 -29.55 -15.34
C LEU A 8 10.57 -28.75 -14.20
N SER A 9 11.24 -27.72 -13.67
CA SER A 9 10.65 -26.86 -12.62
C SER A 9 9.51 -25.97 -13.14
N ALA A 10 9.52 -25.55 -14.41
CA ALA A 10 8.41 -24.83 -15.02
C ALA A 10 7.21 -25.75 -15.32
N ILE A 11 7.45 -27.00 -15.73
CA ILE A 11 6.40 -28.03 -15.91
C ILE A 11 5.85 -28.46 -14.55
N ILE A 12 6.69 -28.65 -13.53
CA ILE A 12 6.26 -28.92 -12.16
C ILE A 12 5.49 -27.72 -11.62
N LEU A 13 5.96 -26.48 -11.78
CA LEU A 13 5.22 -25.29 -11.34
C LEU A 13 3.92 -25.12 -12.11
N SER A 14 3.88 -25.40 -13.42
CA SER A 14 2.65 -25.36 -14.22
C SER A 14 1.70 -26.49 -13.85
N ALA A 15 2.21 -27.67 -13.52
CA ALA A 15 1.41 -28.81 -13.06
C ALA A 15 0.94 -28.62 -11.62
N VAL A 16 1.71 -27.97 -10.75
CA VAL A 16 1.33 -27.58 -9.39
C VAL A 16 0.36 -26.40 -9.42
N LEU A 17 0.53 -25.42 -10.29
CA LEU A 17 -0.45 -24.34 -10.50
C LEU A 17 -1.71 -24.87 -11.18
N TRP A 18 -1.61 -25.83 -12.10
CA TRP A 18 -2.76 -26.48 -12.72
C TRP A 18 -3.45 -27.44 -11.76
N PHE A 19 -2.73 -28.16 -10.90
CA PHE A 19 -3.30 -29.04 -9.87
C PHE A 19 -3.88 -28.22 -8.72
N ALA A 20 -3.22 -27.14 -8.28
CA ALA A 20 -3.79 -26.19 -7.33
C ALA A 20 -5.00 -25.47 -7.92
N TYR A 21 -4.95 -25.03 -9.19
CA TYR A 21 -6.13 -24.51 -9.91
C TYR A 21 -7.20 -25.60 -10.02
N HIS A 22 -6.85 -26.86 -10.30
CA HIS A 22 -7.84 -27.91 -10.48
C HIS A 22 -8.37 -28.47 -9.15
N GLU A 23 -7.68 -28.36 -8.02
CA GLU A 23 -8.25 -28.59 -6.68
C GLU A 23 -9.11 -27.39 -6.26
N TYR A 24 -8.53 -26.18 -6.28
CA TYR A 24 -9.19 -24.93 -5.90
C TYR A 24 -10.47 -24.69 -6.73
N PHE A 25 -10.46 -25.02 -8.02
CA PHE A 25 -11.64 -24.93 -8.90
C PHE A 25 -12.41 -26.26 -9.10
N ARG A 26 -11.96 -27.43 -8.60
CA ARG A 26 -12.83 -28.64 -8.56
C ARG A 26 -14.00 -28.46 -7.61
N GLU A 27 -13.82 -27.66 -6.56
CA GLU A 27 -14.92 -27.30 -5.65
C GLU A 27 -15.74 -26.09 -6.13
N TYR A 28 -15.25 -25.31 -7.12
CA TYR A 28 -16.04 -24.30 -7.87
C TYR A 28 -17.08 -24.97 -8.79
N GLY A 29 -18.07 -25.59 -8.16
CA GLY A 29 -19.17 -26.32 -8.79
C GLY A 29 -20.18 -26.84 -7.77
N LYS A 30 -19.78 -26.99 -6.49
CA LYS A 30 -20.67 -27.27 -5.37
C LYS A 30 -21.01 -25.96 -4.64
N ALA A 31 -22.27 -25.80 -4.26
CA ALA A 31 -22.75 -24.60 -3.59
C ALA A 31 -23.47 -24.96 -2.28
N ILE A 32 -23.21 -24.16 -1.24
CA ILE A 32 -23.93 -24.25 0.03
C ILE A 32 -25.13 -23.31 -0.07
N HIS A 33 -26.32 -23.88 -0.11
CA HIS A 33 -27.56 -23.11 -0.14
C HIS A 33 -28.02 -22.75 1.27
N ILE A 34 -28.31 -21.46 1.49
CA ILE A 34 -28.91 -20.95 2.72
C ILE A 34 -30.21 -20.27 2.31
N ALA A 35 -31.32 -20.62 2.95
CA ALA A 35 -32.59 -19.95 2.71
C ALA A 35 -32.66 -18.65 3.52
N PHE A 36 -33.26 -17.60 2.96
CA PHE A 36 -33.75 -16.45 3.70
C PHE A 36 -35.25 -16.31 3.47
N ALA A 37 -36.02 -16.36 4.55
CA ALA A 37 -37.47 -16.22 4.52
C ALA A 37 -37.87 -14.92 5.25
N GLY A 38 -38.60 -14.05 4.56
CA GLY A 38 -38.98 -12.74 5.07
C GLY A 38 -39.86 -11.96 4.09
N PRO A 39 -40.25 -10.72 4.42
CA PRO A 39 -41.23 -9.97 3.65
C PRO A 39 -40.61 -9.30 2.42
N MET A 40 -40.65 -9.97 1.28
CA MET A 40 -40.15 -9.42 0.00
C MET A 40 -41.20 -8.56 -0.71
N SER A 41 -42.47 -8.72 -0.36
CA SER A 41 -43.57 -7.91 -0.89
C SER A 41 -44.49 -7.37 0.21
N GLY A 42 -45.40 -6.47 -0.19
CA GLY A 42 -46.34 -5.80 0.73
C GLY A 42 -45.67 -4.78 1.65
N GLU A 43 -46.32 -4.50 2.78
CA GLU A 43 -45.91 -3.45 3.74
C GLU A 43 -44.51 -3.66 4.35
N GLY A 44 -44.00 -4.89 4.39
CA GLY A 44 -42.67 -5.22 4.93
C GLY A 44 -41.53 -5.17 3.91
N ALA A 45 -41.80 -4.90 2.63
CA ALA A 45 -40.82 -5.04 1.53
C ALA A 45 -39.51 -4.25 1.75
N THR A 46 -39.57 -3.08 2.38
CA THR A 46 -38.37 -2.29 2.71
C THR A 46 -37.44 -3.04 3.66
N ALA A 47 -37.96 -3.65 4.72
CA ALA A 47 -37.16 -4.43 5.67
C ALA A 47 -36.61 -5.71 5.01
N GLY A 48 -37.43 -6.43 4.22
CA GLY A 48 -36.97 -7.60 3.47
C GLY A 48 -35.83 -7.28 2.51
N ARG A 49 -35.95 -6.19 1.74
CA ARG A 49 -34.92 -5.71 0.83
C ARG A 49 -33.61 -5.35 1.56
N LEU A 50 -33.69 -4.58 2.65
CA LEU A 50 -32.53 -4.18 3.44
C LEU A 50 -31.79 -5.38 4.05
N MET A 51 -32.54 -6.38 4.54
CA MET A 51 -31.96 -7.63 5.06
C MET A 51 -31.34 -8.49 3.96
N THR A 52 -32.01 -8.67 2.81
CA THR A 52 -31.46 -9.40 1.66
C THR A 52 -30.14 -8.80 1.21
N GLN A 53 -30.11 -7.48 0.98
CA GLN A 53 -28.89 -6.73 0.61
C GLN A 53 -27.77 -6.91 1.64
N ALA A 54 -28.09 -6.96 2.94
CA ALA A 54 -27.09 -7.19 3.97
C ALA A 54 -26.52 -8.63 3.96
N ILE A 55 -27.38 -9.64 3.76
CA ILE A 55 -26.95 -11.05 3.69
C ILE A 55 -26.10 -11.28 2.42
N GLU A 56 -26.54 -10.73 1.28
CA GLU A 56 -25.80 -10.78 0.01
C GLU A 56 -24.44 -10.08 0.11
N LEU A 57 -24.38 -8.87 0.68
CA LEU A 57 -23.12 -8.15 0.93
C LEU A 57 -22.12 -8.95 1.79
N TYR A 58 -22.61 -9.79 2.71
CA TYR A 58 -21.74 -10.71 3.46
C TYR A 58 -21.33 -11.92 2.61
N PHE A 59 -22.28 -12.58 1.93
CA PHE A 59 -22.01 -13.76 1.09
C PHE A 59 -21.07 -13.46 -0.07
N ASP A 60 -21.25 -12.33 -0.76
CA ASP A 60 -20.39 -11.90 -1.86
C ASP A 60 -18.94 -11.72 -1.39
N ARG A 61 -18.72 -11.09 -0.22
CA ARG A 61 -17.38 -10.94 0.35
C ARG A 61 -16.72 -12.26 0.73
N ILE A 62 -17.49 -13.29 1.09
CA ILE A 62 -16.97 -14.64 1.34
C ILE A 62 -16.72 -15.37 0.01
N ASN A 63 -17.61 -15.23 -0.97
CA ASN A 63 -17.49 -15.81 -2.31
C ASN A 63 -16.32 -15.24 -3.13
N GLU A 64 -16.05 -13.94 -3.01
CA GLU A 64 -14.87 -13.26 -3.60
C GLU A 64 -13.54 -13.78 -3.01
N ARG A 65 -13.58 -14.51 -1.88
CA ARG A 65 -12.43 -15.12 -1.19
C ARG A 65 -12.35 -16.64 -1.35
N GLY A 66 -13.12 -17.22 -2.26
CA GLY A 66 -13.15 -18.68 -2.50
C GLY A 66 -14.27 -19.44 -1.77
N GLY A 67 -15.16 -18.74 -1.05
CA GLY A 67 -16.30 -19.35 -0.38
C GLY A 67 -15.96 -20.02 0.95
N ILE A 68 -16.58 -21.16 1.25
CA ILE A 68 -16.24 -22.02 2.39
C ILE A 68 -15.78 -23.37 1.81
N ASN A 69 -14.51 -23.72 2.00
CA ASN A 69 -13.90 -24.93 1.44
C ASN A 69 -14.24 -25.06 -0.05
N GLY A 70 -13.82 -24.06 -0.85
CA GLY A 70 -14.07 -23.95 -2.29
C GLY A 70 -15.54 -23.74 -2.73
N LYS A 71 -16.52 -23.91 -1.84
CA LYS A 71 -17.95 -23.90 -2.16
C LYS A 71 -18.54 -22.51 -2.01
N LYS A 72 -19.26 -22.06 -3.03
CA LYS A 72 -19.96 -20.76 -2.98
C LYS A 72 -21.19 -20.80 -2.08
N LEU A 73 -21.39 -19.75 -1.30
CA LEU A 73 -22.63 -19.46 -0.59
C LEU A 73 -23.66 -18.93 -1.59
N ILE A 74 -24.85 -19.53 -1.61
CA ILE A 74 -25.99 -19.09 -2.44
C ILE A 74 -27.21 -18.84 -1.55
N LEU A 75 -27.66 -17.59 -1.53
CA LEU A 75 -28.92 -17.21 -0.88
C LEU A 75 -30.11 -17.71 -1.71
N LYS A 76 -31.11 -18.28 -1.04
CA LYS A 76 -32.40 -18.66 -1.64
C LYS A 76 -33.51 -17.89 -0.93
N ILE A 77 -34.13 -16.96 -1.63
CA ILE A 77 -35.11 -16.03 -1.07
C ILE A 77 -36.52 -16.64 -1.14
N PHE A 78 -37.29 -16.49 -0.06
CA PHE A 78 -38.67 -16.94 0.10
C PHE A 78 -39.51 -15.79 0.68
N ASP A 79 -40.63 -15.44 0.05
CA ASP A 79 -41.48 -14.32 0.47
C ASP A 79 -42.58 -14.77 1.43
N ASP A 80 -42.45 -14.40 2.71
CA ASP A 80 -43.47 -14.72 3.73
C ASP A 80 -44.54 -13.63 3.90
N GLN A 81 -44.36 -12.46 3.27
CA GLN A 81 -45.23 -11.28 3.39
C GLN A 81 -45.55 -10.86 4.84
N ASN A 82 -44.72 -11.23 5.81
CA ASN A 82 -44.97 -11.13 7.25
C ASN A 82 -46.24 -11.88 7.77
N LYS A 83 -46.84 -12.78 6.97
CA LYS A 83 -48.08 -13.51 7.32
C LYS A 83 -47.76 -14.90 7.86
N ALA A 84 -48.42 -15.31 8.94
CA ALA A 84 -48.12 -16.57 9.63
C ALA A 84 -48.44 -17.81 8.78
N GLU A 85 -49.48 -17.74 7.96
CA GLU A 85 -49.93 -18.80 7.07
C GLU A 85 -48.98 -18.95 5.88
N ILE A 86 -48.57 -17.83 5.25
CA ILE A 86 -47.61 -17.84 4.14
C ILE A 86 -46.22 -18.27 4.64
N ALA A 87 -45.77 -17.80 5.80
CA ALA A 87 -44.54 -18.26 6.43
C ALA A 87 -44.52 -19.79 6.64
N GLN A 88 -45.65 -20.39 7.02
CA GLN A 88 -45.77 -21.86 7.13
C GLN A 88 -45.66 -22.56 5.78
N GLN A 89 -46.30 -22.01 4.73
CA GLN A 89 -46.21 -22.51 3.36
C GLN A 89 -44.79 -22.43 2.82
N GLN A 90 -44.10 -21.30 3.01
CA GLN A 90 -42.70 -21.11 2.61
C GLN A 90 -41.76 -22.03 3.38
N ALA A 91 -42.00 -22.26 4.68
CA ALA A 91 -41.23 -23.22 5.46
C ALA A 91 -41.40 -24.67 4.97
N LEU A 92 -42.63 -25.05 4.56
CA LEU A 92 -42.90 -26.33 3.91
C LEU A 92 -42.22 -26.41 2.53
N GLU A 93 -42.21 -25.32 1.76
CA GLU A 93 -41.53 -25.25 0.47
C GLU A 93 -40.01 -25.41 0.62
N ILE A 94 -39.39 -24.76 1.60
CA ILE A 94 -37.97 -24.92 1.96
C ILE A 94 -37.66 -26.37 2.33
N ALA A 95 -38.52 -26.99 3.16
CA ALA A 95 -38.37 -28.39 3.56
C ALA A 95 -38.53 -29.36 2.37
N ASN A 96 -39.52 -29.14 1.50
CA ASN A 96 -39.79 -29.99 0.33
C ASN A 96 -38.74 -29.83 -0.78
N LYS A 97 -38.26 -28.61 -1.05
CA LYS A 97 -37.12 -28.36 -1.95
C LYS A 97 -35.80 -28.94 -1.42
N ASN A 98 -35.78 -29.28 -0.13
CA ASN A 98 -34.71 -29.96 0.59
C ASN A 98 -33.29 -29.64 0.10
N SER A 99 -32.93 -28.36 0.02
CA SER A 99 -31.63 -27.92 -0.53
C SER A 99 -30.86 -27.00 0.41
N ALA A 100 -31.56 -26.25 1.27
CA ALA A 100 -30.92 -25.36 2.22
C ALA A 100 -30.34 -26.12 3.42
N VAL A 101 -29.10 -25.78 3.81
CA VAL A 101 -28.44 -26.30 5.03
C VAL A 101 -28.96 -25.61 6.30
N ALA A 102 -29.53 -24.42 6.15
CA ALA A 102 -30.08 -23.60 7.22
C ALA A 102 -31.01 -22.49 6.68
N VAL A 103 -31.77 -21.86 7.57
CA VAL A 103 -32.68 -20.75 7.28
C VAL A 103 -32.29 -19.52 8.09
N ILE A 104 -32.17 -18.36 7.43
CA ILE A 104 -32.21 -17.05 8.05
C ILE A 104 -33.65 -16.54 8.02
N GLY A 105 -34.11 -15.91 9.09
CA GLY A 105 -35.50 -15.44 9.24
C GLY A 105 -36.27 -16.24 10.31
N HIS A 106 -37.56 -16.00 10.50
CA HIS A 106 -38.39 -15.01 9.79
C HIS A 106 -38.31 -13.63 10.46
N TRP A 107 -38.92 -12.60 9.85
CA TRP A 107 -38.90 -11.23 10.37
C TRP A 107 -39.90 -11.04 11.51
N TYR A 108 -41.20 -11.23 11.26
CA TYR A 108 -42.24 -11.11 12.28
C TYR A 108 -42.31 -12.34 13.19
N SER A 109 -42.54 -12.10 14.49
CA SER A 109 -42.61 -13.20 15.47
C SER A 109 -43.74 -14.20 15.18
N SER A 110 -44.87 -13.75 14.64
CA SER A 110 -45.96 -14.63 14.18
C SER A 110 -45.53 -15.55 13.04
N ALA A 111 -44.77 -15.04 12.06
CA ALA A 111 -44.18 -15.83 10.99
C ALA A 111 -43.16 -16.84 11.54
N SER A 112 -42.24 -16.39 12.40
CA SER A 112 -41.21 -17.23 13.03
C SER A 112 -41.79 -18.38 13.86
N ILE A 113 -42.82 -18.13 14.68
CA ILE A 113 -43.50 -19.17 15.48
C ILE A 113 -44.23 -20.18 14.59
N SER A 114 -44.83 -19.73 13.48
CA SER A 114 -45.56 -20.59 12.56
C SER A 114 -44.62 -21.50 11.76
N ALA A 115 -43.62 -20.90 11.12
CA ALA A 115 -42.59 -21.59 10.34
C ALA A 115 -41.67 -22.47 11.21
N GLY A 116 -41.36 -22.03 12.43
CA GLY A 116 -40.48 -22.75 13.36
C GLY A 116 -40.99 -24.15 13.73
N LYS A 117 -42.30 -24.37 13.74
CA LYS A 117 -42.92 -25.69 13.91
C LYS A 117 -42.56 -26.64 12.75
N ILE A 118 -42.47 -26.11 11.53
CA ILE A 118 -42.06 -26.86 10.34
C ILE A 118 -40.56 -27.14 10.40
N TYR A 119 -39.73 -26.12 10.66
CA TYR A 119 -38.27 -26.32 10.77
C TYR A 119 -37.87 -27.33 11.85
N LYS A 120 -38.57 -27.33 12.99
CA LYS A 120 -38.44 -28.38 14.02
C LYS A 120 -38.79 -29.77 13.48
N LYS A 121 -39.96 -29.92 12.84
CA LYS A 121 -40.43 -31.21 12.27
C LYS A 121 -39.47 -31.77 11.22
N TYR A 122 -38.88 -30.92 10.38
CA TYR A 122 -37.98 -31.32 9.29
C TYR A 122 -36.49 -31.21 9.63
N GLN A 123 -36.14 -30.95 10.89
CA GLN A 123 -34.77 -30.88 11.39
C GLN A 123 -33.89 -29.90 10.60
N ILE A 124 -34.39 -28.67 10.43
CA ILE A 124 -33.70 -27.58 9.71
C ILE A 124 -33.33 -26.49 10.72
N PRO A 125 -32.04 -26.13 10.90
CA PRO A 125 -31.66 -25.02 11.77
C PRO A 125 -32.15 -23.69 11.18
N ALA A 126 -32.84 -22.91 12.01
CA ALA A 126 -33.32 -21.57 11.66
C ALA A 126 -32.78 -20.53 12.64
N ILE A 127 -32.41 -19.34 12.14
CA ILE A 127 -31.94 -18.23 12.97
C ILE A 127 -32.58 -16.90 12.53
N THR A 128 -33.29 -16.24 13.46
CA THR A 128 -33.94 -14.95 13.19
C THR A 128 -33.05 -13.75 13.54
N PRO A 129 -32.99 -12.72 12.67
CA PRO A 129 -32.36 -11.44 12.98
C PRO A 129 -33.27 -10.46 13.74
N GLY A 130 -34.59 -10.70 13.83
CA GLY A 130 -35.56 -9.66 14.24
C GLY A 130 -36.76 -10.11 15.08
N SER A 131 -37.09 -11.41 15.16
CA SER A 131 -38.28 -11.86 15.89
C SER A 131 -38.05 -11.95 17.41
N VAL A 132 -38.59 -10.98 18.15
CA VAL A 132 -38.32 -10.81 19.59
C VAL A 132 -39.29 -11.53 20.56
N ASN A 133 -40.39 -12.16 20.13
CA ASN A 133 -41.24 -12.93 21.07
C ASN A 133 -40.52 -14.20 21.58
N ILE A 134 -40.65 -14.55 22.86
CA ILE A 134 -39.98 -15.74 23.45
C ILE A 134 -40.39 -17.08 22.81
N GLN A 135 -41.63 -17.19 22.32
CA GLN A 135 -42.20 -18.40 21.70
C GLN A 135 -41.53 -18.82 20.39
N VAL A 136 -40.60 -18.01 19.87
CA VAL A 136 -39.80 -18.33 18.67
C VAL A 136 -38.80 -19.46 18.97
N THR A 137 -38.15 -19.40 20.14
CA THR A 137 -37.12 -20.36 20.57
C THR A 137 -37.60 -21.29 21.69
N GLU A 138 -38.58 -20.86 22.49
CA GLU A 138 -39.19 -21.69 23.55
C GLU A 138 -39.74 -23.02 23.00
N GLY A 139 -39.27 -24.13 23.56
CA GLY A 139 -39.65 -25.47 23.12
C GLY A 139 -39.21 -25.85 21.69
N ASN A 140 -38.33 -25.08 21.05
CA ASN A 140 -37.87 -25.33 19.69
C ASN A 140 -36.35 -25.52 19.59
N GLU A 141 -35.89 -26.77 19.68
CA GLU A 141 -34.48 -27.11 19.64
C GLU A 141 -33.80 -27.00 18.25
N TRP A 142 -34.48 -26.39 17.27
CA TRP A 142 -33.96 -26.08 15.93
C TRP A 142 -33.98 -24.57 15.59
N TYR A 143 -34.55 -23.72 16.47
CA TYR A 143 -34.56 -22.27 16.28
C TYR A 143 -33.54 -21.57 17.18
N PHE A 144 -32.95 -20.50 16.66
CA PHE A 144 -32.04 -19.58 17.34
C PHE A 144 -32.45 -18.14 17.06
N ARG A 145 -32.04 -17.22 17.92
CA ARG A 145 -32.36 -15.79 17.79
C ARG A 145 -31.11 -14.96 18.04
N ASN A 146 -30.75 -14.10 17.09
CA ASN A 146 -29.55 -13.26 17.19
C ASN A 146 -29.78 -11.87 17.83
N ILE A 147 -31.02 -11.55 18.19
CA ILE A 147 -31.49 -10.30 18.80
C ILE A 147 -31.95 -10.54 20.26
N TYR A 148 -32.07 -9.48 21.09
CA TYR A 148 -32.72 -9.58 22.40
C TYR A 148 -34.17 -10.06 22.30
N ASN A 149 -34.77 -10.49 23.41
CA ASN A 149 -36.20 -10.83 23.46
C ASN A 149 -37.07 -9.63 23.92
N ALA A 150 -38.38 -9.73 23.70
CA ALA A 150 -39.37 -8.71 24.02
C ALA A 150 -39.63 -8.59 25.53
N LYS A 151 -39.25 -9.59 26.34
CA LYS A 151 -39.32 -9.50 27.80
C LYS A 151 -38.32 -8.45 28.30
N ASP A 152 -37.07 -8.57 27.87
CA ASP A 152 -36.01 -7.62 28.22
C ASP A 152 -36.37 -6.20 27.74
N SER A 153 -36.88 -6.05 26.52
CA SER A 153 -37.30 -4.75 25.96
C SER A 153 -38.52 -4.13 26.67
N GLY A 154 -39.54 -4.92 26.97
CA GLY A 154 -40.74 -4.45 27.69
C GLY A 154 -40.44 -4.03 29.12
N GLN A 155 -39.64 -4.82 29.85
CA GLN A 155 -39.18 -4.46 31.19
C GLN A 155 -38.27 -3.22 31.14
N PHE A 156 -37.33 -3.15 30.20
CA PHE A 156 -36.46 -1.98 30.02
C PHE A 156 -37.26 -0.69 29.81
N LEU A 157 -38.28 -0.72 28.93
CA LEU A 157 -39.10 0.46 28.64
C LEU A 157 -39.89 0.96 29.87
N ALA A 158 -40.49 0.05 30.65
CA ALA A 158 -41.21 0.43 31.87
C ALA A 158 -40.27 1.06 32.91
N ASN A 159 -39.11 0.46 33.11
CA ASN A 159 -38.05 0.99 33.98
C ASN A 159 -37.55 2.36 33.51
N TYR A 160 -37.39 2.56 32.21
CA TYR A 160 -36.97 3.85 31.65
C TYR A 160 -38.00 4.96 31.92
N VAL A 161 -39.31 4.64 31.83
CA VAL A 161 -40.38 5.59 32.19
C VAL A 161 -40.32 5.98 33.67
N LYS A 162 -40.23 4.99 34.57
CA LYS A 162 -40.20 5.23 36.02
C LYS A 162 -38.96 6.02 36.44
N TYR A 163 -37.77 5.58 36.04
CA TYR A 163 -36.51 6.10 36.61
C TYR A 163 -35.86 7.23 35.81
N VAL A 164 -36.06 7.28 34.48
CA VAL A 164 -35.43 8.30 33.61
C VAL A 164 -36.41 9.41 33.24
N PHE A 165 -37.62 9.08 32.79
CA PHE A 165 -38.65 10.11 32.57
C PHE A 165 -39.27 10.64 33.87
N LYS A 166 -39.17 9.88 34.97
CA LYS A 166 -39.78 10.19 36.28
C LYS A 166 -41.30 10.47 36.11
N GLN A 167 -42.01 9.50 35.53
CA GLN A 167 -43.45 9.54 35.26
C GLN A 167 -44.12 8.26 35.78
N ASP A 168 -45.27 8.40 36.44
CA ASP A 168 -46.04 7.27 37.00
C ASP A 168 -47.34 6.96 36.23
N LYS A 169 -47.64 7.71 35.16
CA LYS A 169 -48.85 7.52 34.34
C LYS A 169 -48.46 7.03 32.96
N VAL A 170 -49.09 5.96 32.49
CA VAL A 170 -48.86 5.39 31.15
C VAL A 170 -50.16 5.03 30.46
N SER A 171 -50.19 5.13 29.13
CA SER A 171 -51.27 4.59 28.28
C SER A 171 -50.68 3.70 27.19
N ILE A 172 -51.38 2.61 26.84
CA ILE A 172 -50.83 1.57 25.96
C ILE A 172 -51.72 1.42 24.71
N ILE A 173 -51.13 1.56 23.53
CA ILE A 173 -51.74 1.18 22.25
C ILE A 173 -51.00 -0.07 21.76
N ARG A 174 -51.69 -1.20 21.64
CA ARG A 174 -51.09 -2.49 21.25
C ARG A 174 -51.82 -3.17 20.10
N GLU A 175 -51.06 -3.85 19.26
CA GLU A 175 -51.59 -4.82 18.30
C GLU A 175 -52.02 -6.13 19.03
N LYS A 176 -52.97 -6.87 18.44
CA LYS A 176 -53.35 -8.23 18.87
C LYS A 176 -52.40 -9.34 18.40
N ALA A 177 -51.43 -9.08 17.52
CA ALA A 177 -50.48 -10.09 17.08
C ALA A 177 -49.39 -10.38 18.13
N ALA A 178 -48.65 -11.47 17.91
CA ALA A 178 -47.66 -12.01 18.87
C ALA A 178 -46.56 -11.01 19.29
N TYR A 179 -46.20 -10.05 18.45
CA TYR A 179 -45.22 -9.01 18.80
C TYR A 179 -45.83 -7.96 19.75
N GLY A 180 -46.78 -7.16 19.25
CA GLY A 180 -47.34 -6.03 19.98
C GLY A 180 -48.07 -6.43 21.26
N SER A 181 -48.78 -7.56 21.26
CA SER A 181 -49.52 -8.03 22.44
C SER A 181 -48.59 -8.44 23.57
N TYR A 182 -47.49 -9.16 23.27
CA TYR A 182 -46.55 -9.66 24.28
C TYR A 182 -45.67 -8.54 24.84
N LEU A 183 -45.13 -7.67 23.99
CA LEU A 183 -44.38 -6.48 24.42
C LEU A 183 -45.20 -5.61 25.38
N ALA A 184 -46.46 -5.36 25.03
CA ALA A 184 -47.37 -4.56 25.85
C ALA A 184 -47.77 -5.25 27.16
N GLN A 185 -47.90 -6.59 27.17
CA GLN A 185 -48.15 -7.36 28.39
C GLN A 185 -46.95 -7.26 29.35
N VAL A 186 -45.73 -7.51 28.88
CA VAL A 186 -44.53 -7.41 29.71
C VAL A 186 -44.35 -6.00 30.27
N PHE A 187 -44.56 -4.97 29.45
CA PHE A 187 -44.49 -3.59 29.91
C PHE A 187 -45.56 -3.28 30.96
N GLU A 188 -46.80 -3.76 30.78
CA GLU A 188 -47.90 -3.61 31.73
C GLU A 188 -47.62 -4.29 33.07
N GLU A 189 -47.14 -5.55 33.05
CA GLU A 189 -46.73 -6.29 34.24
C GLU A 189 -45.61 -5.56 34.99
N GLN A 190 -44.58 -5.09 34.28
CA GLN A 190 -43.49 -4.33 34.90
C GLN A 190 -43.94 -2.96 35.40
N ALA A 191 -44.83 -2.27 34.67
CA ALA A 191 -45.34 -0.97 35.06
C ALA A 191 -46.14 -1.04 36.36
N LEU A 192 -46.98 -2.07 36.52
CA LEU A 192 -47.74 -2.32 37.74
C LEU A 192 -46.83 -2.65 38.94
N LYS A 193 -45.74 -3.40 38.73
CA LYS A 193 -44.71 -3.65 39.76
C LYS A 193 -43.96 -2.39 40.21
N LEU A 194 -43.88 -1.38 39.35
CA LEU A 194 -43.22 -0.10 39.60
C LEU A 194 -44.20 0.97 40.12
N ASP A 195 -45.37 0.57 40.64
CA ASP A 195 -46.46 1.44 41.09
C ASP A 195 -46.95 2.46 40.03
N MET A 196 -46.80 2.15 38.73
CA MET A 196 -47.28 3.02 37.65
C MET A 196 -48.74 2.71 37.31
N SER A 197 -49.53 3.77 37.17
CA SER A 197 -50.93 3.72 36.79
C SER A 197 -51.09 3.53 35.27
N ILE A 198 -51.68 2.41 34.84
CA ILE A 198 -52.15 2.24 33.46
C ILE A 198 -53.47 2.99 33.28
N LYS A 199 -53.43 4.11 32.56
CA LYS A 199 -54.56 5.06 32.45
C LYS A 199 -55.53 4.73 31.32
N ASN A 200 -55.02 4.25 30.20
CA ASN A 200 -55.84 3.80 29.08
C ASN A 200 -55.15 2.62 28.37
N GLN A 201 -55.95 1.72 27.81
CA GLN A 201 -55.46 0.66 26.94
C GLN A 201 -56.32 0.53 25.70
N TRP A 202 -55.68 0.51 24.54
CA TRP A 202 -56.34 0.26 23.27
C TRP A 202 -55.71 -0.94 22.57
N ARG A 203 -56.57 -1.77 21.97
CA ARG A 203 -56.18 -3.00 21.27
C ARG A 203 -56.81 -3.00 19.87
N TYR A 204 -56.02 -3.28 18.85
CA TYR A 204 -56.50 -3.44 17.47
C TYR A 204 -56.00 -4.76 16.87
N LYS A 205 -56.70 -5.26 15.85
CA LYS A 205 -56.20 -6.32 14.97
C LYS A 205 -55.88 -5.65 13.64
N ASN A 206 -54.76 -5.98 12.99
CA ASN A 206 -54.58 -5.53 11.62
C ASN A 206 -55.60 -6.27 10.72
N ASN A 207 -56.58 -5.52 10.24
CA ASN A 207 -57.57 -5.94 9.25
C ASN A 207 -57.80 -4.78 8.28
N ASN A 208 -56.96 -4.70 7.24
CA ASN A 208 -56.72 -3.56 6.34
C ASN A 208 -57.94 -2.65 6.09
N ASN A 209 -59.13 -3.22 5.84
CA ASN A 209 -60.35 -2.49 5.48
C ASN A 209 -60.98 -1.61 6.59
N ARG A 210 -60.57 -1.69 7.87
CA ARG A 210 -61.13 -0.85 8.97
C ARG A 210 -60.08 -0.24 9.92
N LEU A 211 -58.80 -0.42 9.63
CA LEU A 211 -57.71 -0.07 10.55
C LEU A 211 -57.63 1.45 10.82
N GLY A 212 -57.71 2.26 9.76
CA GLY A 212 -57.60 3.72 9.85
C GLY A 212 -58.71 4.36 10.70
N ASP A 213 -59.95 3.89 10.60
CA ASP A 213 -61.05 4.42 11.41
C ASP A 213 -60.92 4.02 12.88
N LYS A 214 -60.39 2.81 13.16
CA LYS A 214 -60.07 2.41 14.53
C LYS A 214 -58.96 3.27 15.13
N PHE A 215 -57.95 3.67 14.34
CA PHE A 215 -56.91 4.60 14.79
C PHE A 215 -57.45 6.01 15.03
N LYS A 216 -58.35 6.54 14.18
CA LYS A 216 -59.03 7.82 14.44
C LYS A 216 -59.80 7.78 15.77
N GLN A 217 -60.56 6.70 16.02
CA GLN A 217 -61.27 6.51 17.29
C GLN A 217 -60.32 6.54 18.49
N ILE A 218 -59.24 5.74 18.45
CA ILE A 218 -58.23 5.69 19.53
C ILE A 218 -57.62 7.08 19.79
N VAL A 219 -57.35 7.84 18.73
CA VAL A 219 -56.72 9.16 18.85
C VAL A 219 -57.68 10.22 19.39
N GLU A 220 -58.96 10.23 19.02
CA GLU A 220 -59.94 11.14 19.64
C GLU A 220 -60.22 10.79 21.12
N GLU A 221 -60.29 9.50 21.47
CA GLU A 221 -60.36 9.06 22.87
C GLU A 221 -59.13 9.53 23.66
N LEU A 222 -57.92 9.30 23.13
CA LEU A 222 -56.65 9.76 23.72
C LEU A 222 -56.59 11.30 23.85
N LYS A 223 -57.04 12.03 22.83
CA LYS A 223 -57.08 13.51 22.80
C LYS A 223 -57.99 14.07 23.90
N SER A 224 -59.15 13.46 24.12
CA SER A 224 -60.07 13.83 25.21
C SER A 224 -59.46 13.61 26.61
N ARG A 225 -58.56 12.61 26.73
CA ARG A 225 -57.92 12.20 28.00
C ARG A 225 -56.46 12.65 28.15
N LYS A 226 -55.95 13.49 27.23
CA LYS A 226 -54.50 13.74 27.09
C LYS A 226 -53.78 14.25 28.35
N LYS A 227 -54.49 14.98 29.23
CA LYS A 227 -53.94 15.45 30.52
C LYS A 227 -53.67 14.31 31.52
N ASP A 228 -54.42 13.21 31.48
CA ASP A 228 -54.22 12.06 32.37
C ASP A 228 -53.49 10.90 31.68
N ALA A 229 -53.44 10.87 30.34
CA ALA A 229 -52.87 9.77 29.57
C ALA A 229 -51.39 9.43 29.86
N GLY A 230 -50.60 10.37 30.39
CA GLY A 230 -49.20 10.14 30.75
C GLY A 230 -48.31 9.87 29.54
N VAL A 231 -47.37 8.91 29.67
CA VAL A 231 -46.50 8.44 28.59
C VAL A 231 -47.22 7.39 27.74
N ILE A 232 -47.16 7.51 26.41
CA ILE A 232 -47.84 6.60 25.48
C ILE A 232 -46.86 5.54 24.99
N LEU A 233 -47.11 4.27 25.33
CA LEU A 233 -46.45 3.13 24.69
C LEU A 233 -47.17 2.77 23.39
N LEU A 234 -46.41 2.77 22.29
CA LEU A 234 -46.81 2.21 21.00
C LEU A 234 -46.18 0.82 20.81
N ALA A 235 -46.94 -0.23 21.15
CA ALA A 235 -46.56 -1.63 20.94
C ALA A 235 -47.15 -2.13 19.61
N VAL A 236 -46.62 -1.59 18.51
CA VAL A 236 -47.16 -1.68 17.14
C VAL A 236 -46.03 -1.91 16.13
N GLN A 237 -46.34 -2.42 14.94
CA GLN A 237 -45.35 -2.52 13.86
C GLN A 237 -45.09 -1.15 13.20
N ALA A 238 -44.06 -1.07 12.35
CA ALA A 238 -43.59 0.20 11.77
C ALA A 238 -44.69 0.94 10.98
N THR A 239 -45.47 0.24 10.15
CA THR A 239 -46.46 0.85 9.26
C THR A 239 -47.69 1.38 10.01
N GLU A 240 -48.21 0.65 11.00
CA GLU A 240 -49.25 1.17 11.90
C GLU A 240 -48.72 2.30 12.79
N GLY A 241 -47.46 2.20 13.22
CA GLY A 241 -46.77 3.26 13.96
C GLY A 241 -46.78 4.59 13.20
N VAL A 242 -46.48 4.58 11.90
CA VAL A 242 -46.56 5.76 11.03
C VAL A 242 -47.97 6.36 11.00
N GLN A 243 -49.00 5.52 10.83
CA GLN A 243 -50.40 5.99 10.79
C GLN A 243 -50.85 6.60 12.13
N LEU A 244 -50.56 5.91 13.24
CA LEU A 244 -50.89 6.37 14.59
C LEU A 244 -50.15 7.66 14.94
N VAL A 245 -48.84 7.75 14.70
CA VAL A 245 -48.06 8.95 15.00
C VAL A 245 -48.51 10.16 14.16
N LYS A 246 -48.85 9.96 12.87
CA LYS A 246 -49.46 11.01 12.03
C LYS A 246 -50.72 11.56 12.69
N LEU A 247 -51.65 10.68 13.11
CA LEU A 247 -52.90 11.09 13.76
C LEU A 247 -52.66 11.76 15.13
N ILE A 248 -51.83 11.17 16.01
CA ILE A 248 -51.53 11.69 17.36
C ILE A 248 -50.93 13.10 17.29
N LYS A 249 -49.90 13.30 16.46
CA LYS A 249 -49.23 14.61 16.31
C LYS A 249 -50.15 15.63 15.62
N ASN A 250 -50.89 15.24 14.58
CA ASN A 250 -51.86 16.12 13.93
C ASN A 250 -53.01 16.55 14.87
N ALA A 251 -53.39 15.71 15.85
CA ALA A 251 -54.39 16.03 16.87
C ALA A 251 -53.87 16.96 18.00
N GLY A 252 -52.62 17.40 17.95
CA GLY A 252 -52.03 18.29 18.97
C GLY A 252 -51.81 17.62 20.33
N ILE A 253 -51.53 16.31 20.32
CA ILE A 253 -51.21 15.53 21.52
C ILE A 253 -49.69 15.59 21.74
N GLN A 254 -49.28 16.20 22.84
CA GLN A 254 -47.85 16.45 23.19
C GLN A 254 -47.27 15.45 24.19
N ASN A 255 -48.08 14.48 24.64
CA ASN A 255 -47.65 13.41 25.54
C ASN A 255 -46.39 12.68 25.00
N PRO A 256 -45.40 12.35 25.86
CA PRO A 256 -44.22 11.60 25.43
C PRO A 256 -44.63 10.26 24.81
N ILE A 257 -44.01 9.90 23.69
CA ILE A 257 -44.25 8.64 22.99
C ILE A 257 -43.02 7.76 23.14
N ILE A 258 -43.24 6.51 23.54
CA ILE A 258 -42.22 5.46 23.56
C ILE A 258 -42.64 4.28 22.68
N GLY A 259 -41.66 3.59 22.11
CA GLY A 259 -41.86 2.35 21.36
C GLY A 259 -40.66 1.41 21.45
N ALA A 260 -40.77 0.27 20.76
CA ALA A 260 -39.69 -0.71 20.65
C ALA A 260 -39.10 -0.75 19.22
N SER A 261 -38.40 -1.83 18.88
CA SER A 261 -37.51 -1.94 17.73
C SER A 261 -38.19 -1.67 16.38
N SER A 262 -39.47 -2.00 16.25
CA SER A 262 -40.27 -1.69 15.05
C SER A 262 -40.29 -0.20 14.70
N LEU A 263 -40.27 0.68 15.70
CA LEU A 263 -40.29 2.13 15.48
C LEU A 263 -38.87 2.71 15.26
N SER A 264 -37.82 1.90 15.26
CA SER A 264 -36.46 2.32 14.88
C SER A 264 -36.03 1.87 13.46
N GLU A 265 -36.94 1.23 12.72
CA GLU A 265 -36.74 0.80 11.33
C GLU A 265 -36.78 1.97 10.32
N ASN A 266 -36.13 1.79 9.16
CA ASN A 266 -36.25 2.69 8.02
C ASN A 266 -37.70 2.83 7.55
N THR A 267 -38.52 1.77 7.61
CA THR A 267 -39.96 1.78 7.30
C THR A 267 -40.71 2.85 8.10
N PHE A 268 -40.48 2.93 9.42
CA PHE A 268 -41.07 3.97 10.26
C PHE A 268 -40.47 5.35 9.94
N ARG A 269 -39.14 5.44 9.83
CA ARG A 269 -38.41 6.69 9.57
C ARG A 269 -38.79 7.38 8.25
N GLN A 270 -39.06 6.62 7.19
CA GLN A 270 -39.40 7.11 5.85
C GLN A 270 -40.91 7.26 5.63
N GLY A 271 -41.76 6.56 6.37
CA GLY A 271 -43.21 6.57 6.16
C GLY A 271 -43.90 7.94 6.37
N PHE A 272 -43.18 8.95 6.84
CA PHE A 272 -43.66 10.33 6.99
C PHE A 272 -43.40 11.22 5.76
N ASP A 273 -42.56 10.78 4.81
CA ASP A 273 -41.96 11.62 3.76
C ASP A 273 -42.99 12.19 2.75
N ASP A 274 -44.07 11.47 2.53
CA ASP A 274 -45.19 11.94 1.70
C ASP A 274 -45.90 13.16 2.30
N SER A 275 -45.80 13.37 3.63
CA SER A 275 -46.47 14.50 4.31
C SER A 275 -45.73 15.81 4.06
N PRO A 276 -46.41 16.87 3.55
CA PRO A 276 -45.81 18.20 3.40
C PRO A 276 -45.18 18.71 4.72
N ARG A 277 -45.85 18.49 5.86
CA ARG A 277 -45.35 18.93 7.18
C ARG A 277 -43.99 18.33 7.57
N GLU A 278 -43.68 17.10 7.14
CA GLU A 278 -42.37 16.47 7.38
C GLU A 278 -41.32 16.97 6.40
N ARG A 279 -41.73 17.35 5.17
CA ARG A 279 -40.84 17.96 4.16
C ARG A 279 -40.46 19.39 4.54
N ASP A 280 -41.42 20.18 5.01
CA ASP A 280 -41.22 21.58 5.43
C ASP A 280 -40.46 21.68 6.76
N ASN A 281 -40.65 20.70 7.65
CA ASN A 281 -39.98 20.63 8.96
C ASN A 281 -39.56 19.18 9.28
N PRO A 282 -38.36 18.73 8.86
CA PRO A 282 -37.92 17.36 9.09
C PRO A 282 -37.85 17.01 10.57
N GLY A 283 -38.54 15.94 10.94
CA GLY A 283 -38.80 15.55 12.32
C GLY A 283 -40.13 16.03 12.89
N PHE A 284 -41.01 16.71 12.15
CA PHE A 284 -42.33 17.15 12.64
C PHE A 284 -43.11 16.02 13.34
N TYR A 285 -43.16 14.84 12.72
CA TYR A 285 -43.84 13.68 13.30
C TYR A 285 -42.97 12.88 14.27
N THR A 286 -41.67 12.79 14.02
CA THR A 286 -40.80 11.85 14.73
C THR A 286 -40.09 12.46 15.94
N ASN A 287 -39.89 13.77 16.01
CA ASN A 287 -39.14 14.42 17.09
C ASN A 287 -39.68 14.03 18.48
N ASP A 288 -38.73 13.75 19.39
CA ASP A 288 -38.92 13.39 20.79
C ASP A 288 -39.61 12.03 21.05
N ILE A 289 -39.90 11.26 19.99
CA ILE A 289 -40.24 9.84 20.14
C ILE A 289 -38.99 9.08 20.59
N HIS A 290 -39.11 8.33 21.67
CA HIS A 290 -38.04 7.47 22.17
C HIS A 290 -38.31 6.01 21.80
N VAL A 291 -37.29 5.27 21.36
CA VAL A 291 -37.43 3.91 20.84
C VAL A 291 -36.36 3.00 21.42
N ALA A 292 -36.78 1.92 22.09
CA ALA A 292 -35.88 0.83 22.44
C ALA A 292 -35.45 0.12 21.15
N THR A 293 -34.15 0.07 20.87
CA THR A 293 -33.60 -0.33 19.58
C THR A 293 -32.39 -1.27 19.73
N PRO A 294 -32.19 -2.24 18.82
CA PRO A 294 -31.08 -3.20 18.88
C PRO A 294 -29.71 -2.61 18.52
N LEU A 295 -29.69 -1.50 17.78
CA LEU A 295 -28.46 -0.80 17.37
C LEU A 295 -28.73 0.70 17.22
N ILE A 296 -27.77 1.53 17.63
CA ILE A 296 -27.73 2.97 17.34
C ILE A 296 -26.38 3.27 16.69
N PHE A 297 -26.37 3.78 15.46
CA PHE A 297 -25.12 3.94 14.71
C PHE A 297 -24.16 5.00 15.29
N ASP A 298 -24.58 5.83 16.25
CA ASP A 298 -23.68 6.77 16.96
C ASP A 298 -22.94 6.16 18.16
N THR A 299 -23.41 5.01 18.69
CA THR A 299 -22.72 4.15 19.68
C THR A 299 -22.01 2.96 19.05
N ALA A 300 -22.28 2.68 17.77
CA ALA A 300 -21.86 1.43 17.13
C ALA A 300 -20.34 1.35 16.89
N ASN A 301 -19.82 0.13 17.04
CA ASN A 301 -18.39 -0.17 17.00
C ASN A 301 -17.76 0.03 15.61
N GLU A 302 -16.43 -0.15 15.53
CA GLU A 302 -15.66 -0.03 14.29
C GLU A 302 -16.14 -0.98 13.17
N LYS A 303 -16.51 -2.22 13.51
CA LYS A 303 -17.08 -3.19 12.55
C LYS A 303 -18.41 -2.68 11.98
N ALA A 304 -19.23 -2.06 12.80
CA ALA A 304 -20.51 -1.48 12.41
C ALA A 304 -20.38 -0.25 11.51
N GLN A 305 -19.43 0.64 11.78
CA GLN A 305 -19.14 1.76 10.88
C GLN A 305 -18.61 1.23 9.54
N ARG A 306 -17.73 0.20 9.54
CA ARG A 306 -17.24 -0.44 8.31
C ARG A 306 -18.36 -1.12 7.53
N PHE A 307 -19.28 -1.83 8.18
CA PHE A 307 -20.47 -2.38 7.55
C PHE A 307 -21.31 -1.27 6.90
N LYS A 308 -21.59 -0.19 7.64
CA LYS A 308 -22.33 0.96 7.14
C LYS A 308 -21.68 1.61 5.92
N GLU A 309 -20.37 1.85 5.96
CA GLU A 309 -19.61 2.37 4.81
C GLU A 309 -19.69 1.46 3.59
N LEU A 310 -19.52 0.14 3.77
CA LEU A 310 -19.58 -0.85 2.67
C LEU A 310 -20.99 -0.93 2.07
N TYR A 311 -22.02 -0.88 2.92
CA TYR A 311 -23.42 -0.93 2.50
C TYR A 311 -23.83 0.35 1.76
N GLU A 312 -23.51 1.53 2.31
CA GLU A 312 -23.74 2.83 1.63
C GLU A 312 -23.00 2.87 0.27
N ALA A 313 -21.77 2.34 0.19
CA ALA A 313 -20.99 2.32 -1.05
C ALA A 313 -21.51 1.34 -2.11
N GLN A 314 -22.14 0.22 -1.71
CA GLN A 314 -22.65 -0.81 -2.63
C GLN A 314 -24.07 -0.50 -3.13
N TYR A 315 -24.91 0.13 -2.31
CA TYR A 315 -26.35 0.26 -2.56
C TYR A 315 -26.88 1.71 -2.60
N ASP A 316 -26.04 2.74 -2.38
CA ASP A 316 -26.42 4.16 -2.25
C ASP A 316 -27.55 4.43 -1.22
N GLU A 317 -27.66 3.56 -0.22
CA GLU A 317 -28.66 3.66 0.85
C GLU A 317 -28.03 3.41 2.22
N ALA A 318 -28.50 4.11 3.24
CA ALA A 318 -28.05 3.91 4.61
C ALA A 318 -28.76 2.70 5.26
N PRO A 319 -28.02 1.69 5.77
CA PRO A 319 -28.63 0.57 6.48
C PRO A 319 -29.24 1.04 7.81
N ASP A 320 -30.24 0.31 8.28
CA ASP A 320 -30.76 0.40 9.64
C ASP A 320 -30.30 -0.81 10.48
N TRP A 321 -30.91 -0.98 11.66
CA TRP A 321 -30.60 -2.11 12.54
C TRP A 321 -31.03 -3.47 11.95
N SER A 322 -32.05 -3.52 11.08
CA SER A 322 -32.50 -4.77 10.46
C SER A 322 -31.44 -5.35 9.53
N ALA A 323 -30.85 -4.48 8.70
CA ALA A 323 -29.72 -4.82 7.84
C ALA A 323 -28.50 -5.25 8.66
N ALA A 324 -28.16 -4.52 9.73
CA ALA A 324 -27.03 -4.85 10.60
C ALA A 324 -27.18 -6.21 11.30
N TYR A 325 -28.37 -6.53 11.82
CA TYR A 325 -28.64 -7.84 12.45
C TYR A 325 -28.75 -8.96 11.42
N ALA A 326 -29.23 -8.71 10.20
CA ALA A 326 -29.21 -9.70 9.12
C ALA A 326 -27.77 -10.02 8.65
N TYR A 327 -26.90 -9.00 8.53
CA TYR A 327 -25.46 -9.17 8.26
C TYR A 327 -24.79 -10.05 9.31
N ASP A 328 -25.00 -9.74 10.60
CA ASP A 328 -24.43 -10.52 11.70
C ASP A 328 -25.03 -11.92 11.81
N THR A 329 -26.32 -12.09 11.49
CA THR A 329 -26.97 -13.41 11.48
C THR A 329 -26.41 -14.30 10.37
N ALA A 330 -26.17 -13.74 9.18
CA ALA A 330 -25.46 -14.42 8.10
C ALA A 330 -24.03 -14.78 8.50
N MET A 331 -23.31 -13.87 9.17
CA MET A 331 -21.95 -14.08 9.67
C MET A 331 -21.88 -15.19 10.72
N VAL A 332 -22.77 -15.20 11.73
CA VAL A 332 -22.86 -16.25 12.76
C VAL A 332 -23.15 -17.60 12.13
N LEU A 333 -24.10 -17.66 11.19
CA LEU A 333 -24.47 -18.90 10.51
C LEU A 333 -23.34 -19.43 9.63
N VAL A 334 -22.64 -18.56 8.90
CA VAL A 334 -21.47 -18.93 8.09
C VAL A 334 -20.31 -19.42 8.95
N GLU A 335 -20.08 -18.81 10.11
CA GLU A 335 -19.05 -19.27 11.06
C GLU A 335 -19.41 -20.63 11.65
N ALA A 336 -20.69 -20.88 11.97
CA ALA A 336 -21.15 -22.21 12.37
C ALA A 336 -21.00 -23.24 11.24
N ILE A 337 -21.33 -22.89 9.99
CA ILE A 337 -21.15 -23.74 8.80
C ILE A 337 -19.66 -24.08 8.57
N ARG A 338 -18.77 -23.10 8.76
CA ARG A 338 -17.31 -23.28 8.66
C ARG A 338 -16.80 -24.24 9.74
N LYS A 339 -17.12 -23.99 11.01
CA LYS A 339 -16.72 -24.83 12.16
C LYS A 339 -17.36 -26.23 12.16
N ALA A 340 -18.53 -26.40 11.51
CA ALA A 340 -19.22 -27.68 11.39
C ALA A 340 -18.60 -28.63 10.33
N GLU A 341 -17.70 -28.14 9.48
CA GLU A 341 -17.05 -28.90 8.40
C GLU A 341 -18.06 -29.71 7.55
N ILE A 342 -19.08 -29.02 7.05
CA ILE A 342 -20.16 -29.66 6.29
C ILE A 342 -19.74 -30.06 4.86
N GLN A 343 -20.33 -31.13 4.35
CA GLN A 343 -20.11 -31.51 2.95
C GLN A 343 -20.97 -30.68 1.98
N GLY A 344 -22.19 -30.32 2.39
CA GLY A 344 -23.10 -29.48 1.61
C GLY A 344 -23.72 -30.18 0.40
N THR A 345 -23.83 -31.51 0.41
CA THR A 345 -24.46 -32.29 -0.67
C THR A 345 -25.87 -32.75 -0.27
N GLN A 346 -26.68 -33.17 -1.25
CA GLN A 346 -28.03 -33.69 -0.99
C GLN A 346 -28.02 -34.92 -0.07
N GLU A 347 -27.03 -35.80 -0.23
CA GLU A 347 -26.87 -37.02 0.56
C GLU A 347 -26.52 -36.72 2.03
N THR A 348 -25.70 -35.71 2.29
CA THR A 348 -25.26 -35.34 3.64
C THR A 348 -26.16 -34.32 4.32
N LEU A 349 -27.09 -33.69 3.61
CA LEU A 349 -27.82 -32.50 4.04
C LEU A 349 -28.48 -32.62 5.42
N LYS A 350 -29.02 -33.80 5.76
CA LYS A 350 -29.63 -34.05 7.09
C LYS A 350 -28.58 -34.05 8.21
N ALA A 351 -27.44 -34.68 8.00
CA ALA A 351 -26.33 -34.70 8.96
C ALA A 351 -25.67 -33.32 9.05
N ASP A 352 -25.48 -32.64 7.93
CA ASP A 352 -24.93 -31.27 7.87
C ASP A 352 -25.83 -30.28 8.63
N ARG A 353 -27.16 -30.35 8.47
CA ARG A 353 -28.13 -29.56 9.26
C ARG A 353 -27.99 -29.80 10.76
N GLN A 354 -27.82 -31.05 11.17
CA GLN A 354 -27.61 -31.40 12.59
C GLN A 354 -26.29 -30.83 13.12
N LYS A 355 -25.18 -30.99 12.38
CA LYS A 355 -23.88 -30.40 12.74
C LYS A 355 -23.96 -28.88 12.88
N VAL A 356 -24.56 -28.17 11.91
CA VAL A 356 -24.75 -26.71 11.95
C VAL A 356 -25.57 -26.29 13.17
N ARG A 357 -26.64 -27.03 13.49
CA ARG A 357 -27.47 -26.80 14.69
C ARG A 357 -26.65 -26.99 15.97
N GLU A 358 -25.83 -28.03 16.05
CA GLU A 358 -24.99 -28.32 17.22
C GLU A 358 -23.86 -27.29 17.38
N THR A 359 -23.24 -26.85 16.30
CA THR A 359 -22.22 -25.77 16.32
C THR A 359 -22.81 -24.41 16.66
N LEU A 360 -24.02 -24.07 16.19
CA LEU A 360 -24.73 -22.88 16.68
C LEU A 360 -25.00 -22.95 18.18
N ALA A 361 -25.30 -24.14 18.72
CA ALA A 361 -25.53 -24.34 20.14
C ALA A 361 -24.25 -24.34 21.00
N SER A 362 -23.05 -24.43 20.41
CA SER A 362 -21.78 -24.36 21.16
C SER A 362 -21.30 -22.93 21.40
N PHE A 363 -21.82 -21.93 20.67
CA PHE A 363 -21.52 -20.51 20.90
C PHE A 363 -22.23 -20.01 22.16
N THR A 364 -21.75 -20.40 23.35
CA THR A 364 -22.47 -20.21 24.63
C THR A 364 -22.00 -19.02 25.47
N ASP A 365 -20.78 -18.53 25.25
CA ASP A 365 -20.19 -17.41 26.00
C ASP A 365 -19.37 -16.46 25.10
N ILE A 366 -18.66 -15.51 25.72
CA ILE A 366 -17.89 -14.48 25.02
C ILE A 366 -16.58 -14.98 24.36
N TYR A 367 -16.06 -16.13 24.78
CA TYR A 367 -14.85 -16.74 24.21
C TYR A 367 -15.18 -17.53 22.93
N ASP A 368 -16.33 -18.21 22.90
CA ASP A 368 -16.85 -18.88 21.71
C ASP A 368 -17.70 -17.97 20.79
N ALA A 369 -17.96 -16.74 21.21
CA ALA A 369 -18.79 -15.77 20.48
C ALA A 369 -18.22 -15.33 19.12
N VAL A 370 -19.11 -15.14 18.15
CA VAL A 370 -18.77 -14.51 16.88
C VAL A 370 -18.89 -12.99 17.01
N GLU A 371 -17.78 -12.25 17.02
CA GLU A 371 -17.79 -10.78 17.13
C GLU A 371 -18.11 -10.10 15.79
N GLY A 372 -19.25 -9.42 15.71
CA GLY A 372 -19.74 -8.74 14.51
C GLY A 372 -20.02 -7.24 14.65
N THR A 373 -20.82 -6.76 13.70
CA THR A 373 -21.43 -5.43 13.60
C THR A 373 -22.26 -5.10 14.83
N THR A 374 -22.95 -6.10 15.39
CA THR A 374 -23.86 -5.98 16.53
C THR A 374 -23.19 -6.40 17.86
N GLY A 375 -21.86 -6.39 17.89
CA GLY A 375 -21.06 -6.88 19.02
C GLY A 375 -20.90 -8.40 19.02
N PHE A 376 -20.66 -8.99 20.20
CA PHE A 376 -20.54 -10.44 20.35
C PHE A 376 -21.88 -11.14 20.12
N ASN A 377 -21.86 -12.25 19.38
CA ASN A 377 -23.02 -13.09 19.10
C ASN A 377 -22.78 -14.48 19.72
N TYR A 378 -23.53 -14.80 20.77
CA TYR A 378 -23.53 -16.07 21.51
C TYR A 378 -24.91 -16.26 22.17
N PHE A 379 -25.32 -17.50 22.42
CA PHE A 379 -26.67 -17.87 22.83
C PHE A 379 -26.71 -18.51 24.22
N ASN A 380 -27.80 -18.29 24.96
CA ASN A 380 -28.09 -19.04 26.19
C ASN A 380 -28.69 -20.43 25.89
N LYS A 381 -29.08 -21.16 26.94
CA LYS A 381 -29.71 -22.50 26.83
C LYS A 381 -31.01 -22.48 26.03
N GLU A 382 -31.72 -21.36 26.09
CA GLU A 382 -32.97 -21.05 25.38
C GLU A 382 -32.72 -20.56 23.93
N ARG A 383 -31.47 -20.54 23.45
CA ARG A 383 -31.03 -20.07 22.12
C ARG A 383 -31.27 -18.60 21.82
N ASP A 384 -31.33 -17.79 22.86
CA ASP A 384 -31.45 -16.35 22.79
C ASP A 384 -30.08 -15.68 22.91
N ALA A 385 -29.77 -14.82 21.94
CA ALA A 385 -28.59 -13.99 22.00
C ALA A 385 -28.65 -12.99 23.16
N GLN A 386 -27.59 -12.93 23.95
CA GLN A 386 -27.50 -12.07 25.13
C GLN A 386 -27.12 -10.63 24.75
N LYS A 387 -28.04 -9.95 24.06
CA LYS A 387 -27.86 -8.59 23.52
C LYS A 387 -28.41 -7.51 24.48
N PRO A 388 -27.73 -6.36 24.64
CA PRO A 388 -28.27 -5.25 25.42
C PRO A 388 -29.42 -4.55 24.69
N VAL A 389 -30.39 -4.05 25.44
CA VAL A 389 -31.40 -3.11 24.94
C VAL A 389 -30.83 -1.69 25.06
N SER A 390 -30.81 -0.93 23.96
CA SER A 390 -30.43 0.48 23.93
C SER A 390 -31.66 1.35 23.64
N ILE A 391 -31.62 2.64 23.95
CA ILE A 391 -32.73 3.56 23.63
C ILE A 391 -32.26 4.79 22.85
N ALA A 392 -32.86 4.97 21.68
CA ALA A 392 -32.67 6.15 20.84
C ALA A 392 -33.79 7.16 21.05
N VAL A 393 -33.52 8.42 20.72
CA VAL A 393 -34.50 9.49 20.57
C VAL A 393 -34.43 10.02 19.14
N TYR A 394 -35.59 10.25 18.53
CA TYR A 394 -35.65 10.88 17.23
C TYR A 394 -35.41 12.39 17.33
N LYS A 395 -34.45 12.89 16.52
CA LYS A 395 -34.12 14.30 16.34
C LYS A 395 -33.87 14.57 14.86
N HIS A 396 -34.65 15.47 14.27
CA HIS A 396 -34.59 15.85 12.86
C HIS A 396 -34.65 14.62 11.94
N LYS A 397 -35.65 13.75 12.17
CA LYS A 397 -35.89 12.46 11.48
C LYS A 397 -34.79 11.39 11.67
N GLN A 398 -33.70 11.68 12.40
CA GLN A 398 -32.63 10.72 12.69
C GLN A 398 -32.80 10.15 14.10
N SER A 399 -32.60 8.84 14.27
CA SER A 399 -32.48 8.21 15.58
C SER A 399 -31.05 8.38 16.10
N VAL A 400 -30.92 9.00 17.27
CA VAL A 400 -29.64 9.24 17.96
C VAL A 400 -29.75 8.79 19.42
N SER A 401 -28.65 8.47 20.08
CA SER A 401 -28.66 7.91 21.44
C SER A 401 -29.33 8.84 22.46
N ALA A 402 -30.28 8.33 23.24
CA ALA A 402 -30.84 9.11 24.35
C ALA A 402 -29.74 9.46 25.37
N LEU A 403 -29.84 10.64 25.98
CA LEU A 403 -28.81 11.20 26.88
C LEU A 403 -28.54 10.37 28.14
N THR A 404 -29.41 9.43 28.45
CA THR A 404 -29.24 8.43 29.51
C THR A 404 -29.52 7.05 28.91
N GLN A 405 -28.67 6.07 29.19
CA GLN A 405 -28.93 4.66 28.93
C GLN A 405 -29.06 3.92 30.27
N LEU A 406 -29.68 2.74 30.25
CA LEU A 406 -29.68 1.82 31.39
C LEU A 406 -28.91 0.56 30.98
N GLN A 407 -27.98 0.10 31.83
CA GLN A 407 -27.20 -1.12 31.60
C GLN A 407 -27.30 -2.06 32.80
N VAL A 408 -27.57 -3.34 32.58
CA VAL A 408 -27.68 -4.33 33.67
C VAL A 408 -26.33 -4.53 34.36
N VAL A 409 -26.29 -4.41 35.68
CA VAL A 409 -25.15 -4.82 36.52
C VAL A 409 -25.08 -6.35 36.48
N ARG A 410 -23.98 -6.91 35.95
CA ARG A 410 -23.82 -8.37 35.83
C ARG A 410 -23.50 -9.01 37.18
N HIS A 411 -22.62 -8.39 37.94
CA HIS A 411 -22.22 -8.83 39.28
C HIS A 411 -22.20 -7.61 40.19
N THR A 412 -23.04 -7.59 41.23
CA THR A 412 -23.11 -6.50 42.22
C THR A 412 -21.78 -6.25 42.91
N ASN A 413 -21.00 -7.30 43.08
CA ASN A 413 -19.72 -7.27 43.77
C ASN A 413 -18.66 -6.44 43.03
N GLU A 414 -18.80 -6.23 41.70
CA GLU A 414 -17.94 -5.33 40.90
C GLU A 414 -18.02 -3.86 41.35
N ILE A 415 -18.99 -3.50 42.19
CA ILE A 415 -19.24 -2.14 42.68
C ILE A 415 -18.74 -2.04 44.12
N ALA A 416 -17.59 -1.38 44.33
CA ALA A 416 -16.92 -1.29 45.64
C ALA A 416 -17.83 -0.77 46.77
N ASP A 417 -18.63 0.27 46.49
CA ASP A 417 -19.71 0.73 47.36
C ASP A 417 -21.02 0.82 46.59
N LEU A 418 -21.77 -0.29 46.62
CA LEU A 418 -23.10 -0.40 45.99
C LEU A 418 -24.11 0.57 46.63
N GLN A 419 -24.06 0.77 47.95
CA GLN A 419 -25.03 1.59 48.66
C GLN A 419 -24.85 3.08 48.34
N GLN A 420 -23.61 3.57 48.30
CA GLN A 420 -23.29 4.91 47.82
C GLN A 420 -23.63 5.07 46.33
N ALA A 421 -23.37 4.07 45.49
CA ALA A 421 -23.72 4.13 44.07
C ALA A 421 -25.24 4.22 43.83
N VAL A 422 -26.05 3.57 44.69
CA VAL A 422 -27.51 3.71 44.71
C VAL A 422 -27.95 5.08 45.24
N ASN A 423 -27.39 5.54 46.36
CA ASN A 423 -27.68 6.85 46.94
C ASN A 423 -27.38 8.02 45.99
N GLN A 424 -26.42 7.86 45.08
CA GLN A 424 -26.05 8.84 44.05
C GLN A 424 -26.88 8.72 42.74
N GLU A 425 -27.92 7.89 42.69
CA GLU A 425 -28.65 7.48 41.47
C GLU A 425 -27.74 6.93 40.33
N ARG A 426 -26.46 6.57 40.59
CA ARG A 426 -25.57 5.98 39.56
C ARG A 426 -25.95 4.54 39.23
N VAL A 427 -26.54 3.86 40.20
CA VAL A 427 -27.09 2.51 40.09
C VAL A 427 -28.53 2.55 40.60
N LEU A 428 -29.42 1.85 39.91
CA LEU A 428 -30.84 1.77 40.23
C LEU A 428 -31.16 0.34 40.66
N PRO A 429 -31.70 0.11 41.86
CA PRO A 429 -32.29 -1.18 42.23
C PRO A 429 -33.61 -1.36 41.46
N ILE A 430 -33.74 -2.46 40.73
CA ILE A 430 -34.84 -2.75 39.80
C ILE A 430 -35.16 -4.25 39.90
N ASP A 431 -36.31 -4.57 40.51
CA ASP A 431 -36.63 -5.94 40.96
C ASP A 431 -35.44 -6.54 41.76
N ASP A 432 -35.09 -7.80 41.51
CA ASP A 432 -33.94 -8.49 42.11
C ASP A 432 -32.58 -8.13 41.48
N LYS A 433 -32.53 -7.07 40.64
CA LYS A 433 -31.36 -6.69 39.85
C LYS A 433 -30.96 -5.24 40.10
N TYR A 434 -29.75 -4.90 39.68
CA TYR A 434 -29.27 -3.53 39.65
C TYR A 434 -29.00 -3.11 38.20
N MET A 435 -29.26 -1.85 37.86
CA MET A 435 -28.92 -1.27 36.56
C MET A 435 -28.10 0.01 36.74
N TYR A 436 -26.98 0.11 36.03
CA TYR A 436 -26.25 1.36 35.90
C TYR A 436 -27.09 2.39 35.12
N LYS A 437 -27.11 3.62 35.62
CA LYS A 437 -27.64 4.80 34.92
C LYS A 437 -26.47 5.48 34.21
N THR A 438 -26.34 5.21 32.92
CA THR A 438 -25.17 5.58 32.13
C THR A 438 -25.40 6.89 31.38
N ASN A 439 -24.55 7.89 31.62
CA ASN A 439 -24.64 9.19 30.93
C ASN A 439 -24.07 9.08 29.51
N VAL A 440 -24.85 9.53 28.52
CA VAL A 440 -24.40 9.65 27.13
C VAL A 440 -23.88 11.06 26.86
N VAL A 441 -22.61 11.13 26.45
CA VAL A 441 -21.92 12.37 26.10
C VAL A 441 -21.72 12.39 24.59
N TYR A 442 -22.48 13.24 23.91
CA TYR A 442 -22.23 13.54 22.50
C TYR A 442 -20.92 14.30 22.35
N VAL A 443 -20.05 13.82 21.47
CA VAL A 443 -18.75 14.38 21.13
C VAL A 443 -18.77 14.83 19.67
N GLY A 444 -18.45 16.09 19.42
CA GLY A 444 -18.20 16.58 18.07
C GLY A 444 -16.86 17.28 17.94
N LEU A 445 -16.29 17.18 16.74
CA LEU A 445 -14.99 17.75 16.42
C LEU A 445 -15.06 18.54 15.11
N LYS A 446 -14.31 19.64 15.06
CA LYS A 446 -13.95 20.32 13.80
C LYS A 446 -12.45 20.50 13.77
N PHE A 447 -11.78 19.72 12.93
CA PHE A 447 -10.36 19.91 12.64
C PHE A 447 -10.13 21.29 12.02
N ILE A 448 -9.06 21.96 12.43
CA ILE A 448 -8.62 23.26 11.90
C ILE A 448 -7.35 23.05 11.08
N GLU A 449 -6.35 22.36 11.65
CA GLU A 449 -5.04 22.19 11.04
C GLU A 449 -4.39 20.86 11.47
N ILE A 450 -3.72 20.18 10.53
CA ILE A 450 -2.78 19.07 10.73
C ILE A 450 -1.45 19.53 10.13
N SER A 451 -0.41 19.61 10.96
CA SER A 451 0.93 20.08 10.56
C SER A 451 2.05 19.35 11.29
N GLU A 452 3.30 19.64 10.95
CA GLU A 452 4.50 19.06 11.59
C GLU A 452 4.52 17.52 11.65
N ILE A 453 4.14 16.85 10.55
CA ILE A 453 4.10 15.38 10.48
C ILE A 453 5.54 14.82 10.45
N ASP A 454 6.00 14.33 11.60
CA ASP A 454 7.24 13.59 11.76
C ASP A 454 6.98 12.07 11.69
N ILE A 455 7.23 11.51 10.51
CA ILE A 455 7.09 10.08 10.20
C ILE A 455 8.05 9.23 11.04
N LYS A 456 9.21 9.76 11.43
CA LYS A 456 10.25 8.98 12.14
C LYS A 456 9.84 8.68 13.57
N ASN A 457 9.28 9.67 14.25
CA ASN A 457 8.77 9.54 15.62
C ASN A 457 7.27 9.19 15.68
N LEU A 458 6.61 9.08 14.51
CA LEU A 458 5.17 8.96 14.36
C LEU A 458 4.42 10.03 15.16
N GLN A 459 4.80 11.30 14.99
CA GLN A 459 4.18 12.44 15.66
C GLN A 459 3.65 13.48 14.67
N PHE A 460 2.63 14.23 15.05
CA PHE A 460 2.12 15.38 14.30
C PHE A 460 1.48 16.40 15.26
N THR A 461 1.40 17.65 14.81
CA THR A 461 0.69 18.72 15.51
C THR A 461 -0.73 18.82 14.97
N LEU A 462 -1.72 18.93 15.87
CA LEU A 462 -3.14 19.01 15.55
C LEU A 462 -3.79 20.20 16.26
N ASP A 463 -4.53 21.02 15.52
CA ASP A 463 -5.41 22.08 16.05
C ASP A 463 -6.87 21.76 15.67
N PHE A 464 -7.77 21.74 16.65
CA PHE A 464 -9.17 21.38 16.46
C PHE A 464 -10.09 22.02 17.49
N LYS A 465 -11.35 22.25 17.11
CA LYS A 465 -12.45 22.46 18.07
C LYS A 465 -13.00 21.11 18.51
N LEU A 466 -13.24 20.98 19.80
CA LEU A 466 -13.82 19.80 20.45
C LEU A 466 -15.01 20.27 21.31
N TRP A 467 -16.18 19.68 21.12
CA TRP A 467 -17.35 20.02 21.92
C TRP A 467 -18.06 18.80 22.47
N PHE A 468 -18.78 19.05 23.57
CA PHE A 468 -19.55 18.07 24.30
C PHE A 468 -20.98 18.56 24.49
N ARG A 469 -21.95 17.68 24.25
CA ARG A 469 -23.37 17.87 24.61
C ARG A 469 -23.82 16.71 25.50
N PHE A 470 -24.22 17.00 26.72
CA PHE A 470 -24.47 16.00 27.77
C PHE A 470 -25.52 16.48 28.77
N GLN A 471 -26.01 15.57 29.61
CA GLN A 471 -26.90 15.84 30.73
C GLN A 471 -26.32 15.22 32.01
N GLY A 472 -26.53 15.86 33.15
CA GLY A 472 -25.97 15.43 34.43
C GLY A 472 -24.46 15.74 34.57
N ASP A 473 -23.81 15.01 35.47
CA ASP A 473 -22.43 15.26 35.86
C ASP A 473 -21.42 14.69 34.85
N PHE A 474 -20.69 15.61 34.22
CA PHE A 474 -19.54 15.31 33.36
C PHE A 474 -18.58 16.50 33.33
N ASN A 475 -17.29 16.22 33.53
CA ASN A 475 -16.23 17.23 33.52
C ASN A 475 -15.26 17.00 32.34
N PRO A 476 -15.31 17.82 31.27
CA PRO A 476 -14.37 17.71 30.15
C PRO A 476 -12.89 17.81 30.55
N ALA A 477 -12.54 18.40 31.69
CA ALA A 477 -11.16 18.47 32.18
C ALA A 477 -10.60 17.15 32.77
N ASP A 478 -11.43 16.10 32.86
CA ASP A 478 -11.04 14.74 33.22
C ASP A 478 -10.92 13.80 32.02
N ILE A 479 -10.88 14.37 30.80
CA ILE A 479 -10.53 13.64 29.58
C ILE A 479 -9.02 13.36 29.54
N TYR A 480 -8.70 12.12 29.22
CA TYR A 480 -7.35 11.61 29.02
C TYR A 480 -7.17 11.23 27.54
N PHE A 481 -6.27 11.93 26.83
CA PHE A 481 -5.91 11.60 25.46
C PHE A 481 -4.88 10.49 25.48
N VAL A 482 -5.21 9.36 24.85
CA VAL A 482 -4.37 8.15 24.89
C VAL A 482 -3.17 8.28 23.96
N ASN A 483 -3.27 9.13 22.93
CA ASN A 483 -2.22 9.35 21.94
C ASN A 483 -1.60 10.76 21.98
N VAL A 484 -1.73 11.54 23.06
CA VAL A 484 -1.05 12.85 23.16
C VAL A 484 0.39 12.70 23.65
N VAL A 485 1.29 13.56 23.20
CA VAL A 485 2.69 13.59 23.65
C VAL A 485 2.83 14.26 25.03
N ASP A 486 2.15 15.40 25.26
CA ASP A 486 2.06 16.05 26.58
C ASP A 486 0.60 16.21 27.03
N GLN A 487 0.18 15.32 27.94
CA GLN A 487 -1.15 15.35 28.56
C GLN A 487 -1.36 16.55 29.51
N LYS A 488 -0.30 17.12 30.10
CA LYS A 488 -0.38 18.31 30.97
C LYS A 488 -0.62 19.58 30.15
N GLU A 489 0.01 19.70 28.98
CA GLU A 489 -0.20 20.83 28.05
C GLU A 489 -1.66 20.90 27.60
N VAL A 490 -2.18 19.81 27.03
CA VAL A 490 -3.56 19.74 26.54
C VAL A 490 -4.58 19.91 27.68
N ARG A 491 -4.33 19.35 28.88
CA ARG A 491 -5.25 19.49 30.02
C ARG A 491 -5.41 20.93 30.49
N LYS A 492 -4.38 21.79 30.38
CA LYS A 492 -4.48 23.22 30.73
C LYS A 492 -5.51 23.95 29.85
N GLN A 493 -5.70 23.52 28.59
CA GLN A 493 -6.56 24.21 27.62
C GLN A 493 -8.05 24.05 27.95
N PHE A 494 -8.46 22.96 28.62
CA PHE A 494 -9.83 22.79 29.13
C PHE A 494 -10.25 23.81 30.20
N LYS A 495 -9.31 24.58 30.78
CA LYS A 495 -9.66 25.71 31.65
C LYS A 495 -10.32 26.87 30.88
N LYS A 496 -10.06 27.00 29.56
CA LYS A 496 -10.60 28.07 28.71
C LYS A 496 -11.67 27.49 27.78
N THR A 497 -12.92 27.58 28.22
CA THR A 497 -14.06 27.21 27.36
C THR A 497 -14.28 28.31 26.32
N VAL A 498 -14.45 27.94 25.05
CA VAL A 498 -14.75 28.85 23.93
C VAL A 498 -16.21 29.29 23.96
N GLU A 499 -17.11 28.36 24.25
CA GLU A 499 -18.56 28.60 24.34
C GLU A 499 -19.17 27.63 25.36
N LYS A 500 -20.07 28.13 26.21
CA LYS A 500 -20.85 27.33 27.17
C LYS A 500 -22.32 27.75 27.08
N LYS A 501 -23.21 26.78 26.89
CA LYS A 501 -24.67 26.96 26.91
C LYS A 501 -25.31 25.84 27.72
N THR A 502 -26.38 26.13 28.44
CA THR A 502 -27.20 25.10 29.11
C THR A 502 -28.66 25.42 28.84
N LYS A 503 -29.41 24.46 28.32
CA LYS A 503 -30.85 24.57 28.01
C LYS A 503 -31.50 23.20 28.25
N ASP A 504 -32.69 23.18 28.83
CA ASP A 504 -33.49 21.95 29.04
C ASP A 504 -32.72 20.81 29.74
N LYS A 505 -31.89 21.17 30.75
CA LYS A 505 -30.92 20.29 31.46
C LYS A 505 -29.77 19.73 30.62
N ILE A 506 -29.72 20.03 29.32
CA ILE A 506 -28.61 19.70 28.42
C ILE A 506 -27.55 20.80 28.50
N THR A 507 -26.32 20.42 28.80
CA THR A 507 -25.15 21.31 28.77
C THR A 507 -24.33 21.09 27.51
N TYR A 508 -23.97 22.19 26.85
CA TYR A 508 -23.11 22.27 25.68
C TYR A 508 -21.83 23.06 26.05
N ARG A 509 -20.66 22.51 25.72
CA ARG A 509 -19.35 23.18 25.95
C ARG A 509 -18.43 22.96 24.76
N VAL A 510 -17.79 24.02 24.28
CA VAL A 510 -16.81 24.00 23.18
C VAL A 510 -15.43 24.40 23.70
N TYR A 511 -14.40 23.70 23.25
CA TYR A 511 -12.99 23.95 23.51
C TYR A 511 -12.24 24.05 22.17
N ARG A 512 -11.11 24.78 22.14
CA ARG A 512 -10.11 24.66 21.08
C ARG A 512 -8.89 24.02 21.70
N ILE A 513 -8.42 22.93 21.11
CA ILE A 513 -7.28 22.16 21.57
C ILE A 513 -6.22 22.17 20.47
N LYS A 514 -4.99 22.57 20.83
CA LYS A 514 -3.79 22.41 19.98
C LYS A 514 -2.73 21.63 20.75
N GLY A 515 -2.06 20.68 20.12
CA GLY A 515 -0.98 19.92 20.75
C GLY A 515 -0.36 18.89 19.80
N ARG A 516 0.69 18.20 20.27
CA ARG A 516 1.31 17.08 19.57
C ARG A 516 0.71 15.74 19.95
N PHE A 517 0.50 14.90 18.95
CA PHE A 517 -0.10 13.58 19.07
C PHE A 517 0.70 12.53 18.32
N HIS A 518 0.67 11.30 18.82
CA HIS A 518 1.19 10.11 18.16
C HIS A 518 0.21 9.63 17.08
N ALA A 519 0.75 9.31 15.90
CA ALA A 519 0.06 8.64 14.80
C ALA A 519 -0.04 7.12 15.06
N ASP A 520 -0.83 6.43 14.24
CA ASP A 520 -0.97 4.97 14.22
C ASP A 520 -1.40 4.37 15.58
N PHE A 521 -2.13 5.16 16.38
CA PHE A 521 -2.68 4.78 17.70
C PHE A 521 -3.77 3.67 17.65
N LEU A 522 -4.20 3.33 16.43
CA LEU A 522 -4.95 2.17 15.94
C LEU A 522 -4.21 0.81 15.96
N PRO A 523 -4.22 -0.05 17.01
CA PRO A 523 -3.81 -1.45 16.83
C PRO A 523 -4.57 -2.10 15.67
N ASN A 524 -3.82 -2.83 14.83
CA ASN A 524 -4.26 -3.47 13.57
C ASN A 524 -4.69 -2.52 12.43
N TYR A 525 -4.49 -1.20 12.57
CA TYR A 525 -4.84 -0.23 11.54
C TYR A 525 -3.63 0.13 10.63
N PHE A 526 -3.03 -0.89 10.01
CA PHE A 526 -1.90 -0.70 9.09
C PHE A 526 -2.34 -0.69 7.63
N ALA A 527 -2.03 0.40 6.91
CA ALA A 527 -2.13 0.48 5.46
C ALA A 527 -0.81 1.00 4.91
N TYR A 528 -0.22 0.27 3.96
CA TYR A 528 1.11 0.58 3.43
C TYR A 528 1.18 1.98 2.81
N LYS A 529 2.23 2.75 3.16
CA LYS A 529 2.43 4.18 2.81
C LYS A 529 1.28 5.11 3.24
N GLN A 530 0.52 4.72 4.27
CA GLN A 530 -0.55 5.49 4.87
C GLN A 530 -0.37 5.53 6.40
N HIS A 531 -0.81 6.61 7.02
CA HIS A 531 -0.77 6.77 8.49
C HIS A 531 -2.13 7.23 9.02
N LEU A 532 -2.41 6.86 10.26
CA LEU A 532 -3.60 7.26 11.00
C LEU A 532 -3.26 8.44 11.91
N VAL A 533 -3.75 9.62 11.57
CA VAL A 533 -3.63 10.85 12.39
C VAL A 533 -5.00 11.19 13.00
N GLY A 534 -5.01 12.04 14.04
CA GLY A 534 -6.23 12.38 14.79
C GLY A 534 -6.10 12.13 16.30
N VAL A 535 -7.23 11.92 16.97
CA VAL A 535 -7.26 11.83 18.45
C VAL A 535 -8.01 10.61 18.94
N SER A 536 -7.47 10.00 20.00
CA SER A 536 -8.14 8.99 20.80
C SER A 536 -8.14 9.42 22.25
N PHE A 537 -9.30 9.41 22.90
CA PHE A 537 -9.40 9.80 24.31
C PHE A 537 -10.45 8.98 25.06
N ARG A 538 -10.26 8.84 26.37
CA ARG A 538 -11.23 8.27 27.31
C ARG A 538 -11.44 9.20 28.49
N HIS A 539 -12.44 8.91 29.32
CA HIS A 539 -12.53 9.55 30.63
C HIS A 539 -11.46 8.94 31.57
N ARG A 540 -10.94 9.73 32.51
CA ARG A 540 -9.91 9.30 33.48
C ARG A 540 -10.45 8.34 34.53
N VAL A 541 -11.65 8.62 35.07
CA VAL A 541 -12.27 7.92 36.22
C VAL A 541 -13.54 7.14 35.82
N LEU A 542 -14.60 7.83 35.35
CA LEU A 542 -15.84 7.20 34.89
C LEU A 542 -15.61 6.09 33.84
N THR A 543 -16.11 4.91 34.16
CA THR A 543 -16.05 3.69 33.34
C THR A 543 -17.11 3.71 32.22
N HIS A 544 -17.08 2.73 31.32
CA HIS A 544 -18.11 2.52 30.30
C HIS A 544 -19.53 2.38 30.89
N ASN A 545 -19.63 1.82 32.11
CA ASN A 545 -20.90 1.62 32.81
C ASN A 545 -21.52 2.95 33.26
N ASN A 546 -20.70 3.99 33.50
CA ASN A 546 -21.17 5.31 33.93
C ASN A 546 -21.19 6.35 32.81
N LEU A 547 -20.36 6.19 31.78
CA LEU A 547 -20.22 7.14 30.67
C LEU A 547 -20.03 6.44 29.33
N ILE A 548 -20.82 6.85 28.33
CA ILE A 548 -20.65 6.48 26.91
C ILE A 548 -20.43 7.75 26.09
N TYR A 549 -19.30 7.83 25.38
CA TYR A 549 -19.14 8.81 24.32
C TYR A 549 -19.85 8.35 23.05
N VAL A 550 -20.56 9.26 22.38
CA VAL A 550 -21.20 9.02 21.09
C VAL A 550 -20.86 10.12 20.10
N THR A 551 -20.86 9.81 18.81
CA THR A 551 -20.57 10.78 17.75
C THR A 551 -21.72 11.79 17.62
N ASP A 552 -21.45 13.09 17.74
CA ASP A 552 -22.43 14.18 17.50
C ASP A 552 -22.70 14.38 15.99
N VAL A 553 -23.29 13.36 15.38
CA VAL A 553 -23.58 13.28 13.94
C VAL A 553 -24.46 14.44 13.45
N LEU A 554 -25.32 14.98 14.32
CA LEU A 554 -26.16 16.14 14.05
C LEU A 554 -25.37 17.45 14.20
N GLY A 555 -24.67 17.66 15.33
CA GLY A 555 -23.89 18.88 15.56
C GLY A 555 -22.70 19.07 14.61
N MET A 556 -22.14 17.97 14.08
CA MET A 556 -21.12 18.01 13.04
C MET A 556 -21.68 18.13 11.61
N GLY A 557 -23.01 17.99 11.43
CA GLY A 557 -23.66 18.01 10.12
C GLY A 557 -23.34 16.82 9.22
N LEU A 558 -22.98 15.65 9.78
CA LEU A 558 -22.56 14.46 9.02
C LEU A 558 -23.70 13.75 8.28
N LEU A 559 -24.96 14.08 8.62
CA LEU A 559 -26.17 13.46 8.06
C LEU A 559 -26.95 14.38 7.11
N MET A 560 -26.52 15.63 6.92
CA MET A 560 -27.21 16.59 6.06
C MET A 560 -26.69 16.51 4.62
N LYS A 561 -27.60 16.53 3.63
CA LYS A 561 -27.27 16.78 2.22
C LYS A 561 -27.21 18.29 1.99
N GLU A 562 -26.35 18.76 1.08
CA GLU A 562 -26.26 20.20 0.78
C GLU A 562 -27.53 20.66 0.04
N GLU A 563 -28.11 21.81 0.42
CA GLU A 563 -29.40 22.30 -0.12
C GLU A 563 -29.39 22.51 -1.65
N LYS A 564 -28.21 22.60 -2.26
CA LYS A 564 -28.01 22.82 -3.71
C LYS A 564 -27.48 21.59 -4.46
N SER A 565 -27.14 20.49 -3.79
CA SER A 565 -26.63 19.27 -4.44
C SER A 565 -27.28 18.01 -3.86
N LYS A 566 -27.85 17.17 -4.74
CA LYS A 566 -28.36 15.84 -4.33
C LYS A 566 -27.26 14.92 -3.77
N GLU A 567 -25.99 15.20 -4.09
CA GLU A 567 -24.82 14.51 -3.54
C GLU A 567 -24.49 14.93 -2.11
N LYS A 568 -24.13 13.94 -1.29
CA LYS A 568 -23.54 14.09 0.05
C LYS A 568 -22.05 14.36 -0.13
N ILE A 569 -21.58 15.60 0.06
CA ILE A 569 -20.13 15.89 0.06
C ILE A 569 -19.49 15.08 1.19
N SER A 570 -18.57 14.18 0.84
CA SER A 570 -17.88 13.34 1.82
C SER A 570 -17.01 14.20 2.76
N LEU A 571 -16.81 13.74 3.98
CA LEU A 571 -16.07 14.52 4.98
C LEU A 571 -14.61 14.76 4.56
N GLU A 572 -14.02 13.81 3.85
CA GLU A 572 -12.69 13.91 3.22
C GLU A 572 -12.62 15.10 2.27
N LYS A 573 -13.60 15.21 1.34
CA LYS A 573 -13.70 16.34 0.39
C LYS A 573 -13.85 17.67 1.14
N LYS A 574 -14.60 17.70 2.25
CA LYS A 574 -14.78 18.89 3.08
C LYS A 574 -13.48 19.30 3.79
N LEU A 575 -12.77 18.38 4.44
CA LEU A 575 -11.48 18.69 5.09
C LEU A 575 -10.40 19.11 4.09
N ALA A 576 -10.40 18.53 2.88
CA ALA A 576 -9.51 18.94 1.80
C ALA A 576 -9.83 20.36 1.29
N LYS A 577 -11.13 20.69 1.10
CA LYS A 577 -11.60 22.04 0.72
C LYS A 577 -11.27 23.08 1.80
N ASP A 578 -11.44 22.74 3.07
CA ASP A 578 -11.09 23.57 4.23
C ASP A 578 -9.56 23.68 4.45
N ARG A 579 -8.73 23.01 3.63
CA ARG A 579 -7.25 22.96 3.70
C ARG A 579 -6.69 22.56 5.06
N VAL A 580 -7.40 21.68 5.78
CA VAL A 580 -7.01 21.18 7.11
C VAL A 580 -5.65 20.50 7.09
N LEU A 581 -5.30 19.83 6.00
CA LEU A 581 -3.95 19.34 5.72
C LEU A 581 -3.39 20.15 4.55
N SER A 582 -2.24 20.81 4.75
CA SER A 582 -1.62 21.63 3.72
C SER A 582 -1.15 20.78 2.53
N PRO A 583 -1.46 21.13 1.27
CA PRO A 583 -0.92 20.43 0.10
C PRO A 583 0.61 20.38 0.07
N ALA A 584 1.29 21.38 0.62
CA ALA A 584 2.74 21.43 0.71
C ALA A 584 3.34 20.38 1.67
N SER A 585 2.51 19.65 2.44
CA SER A 585 2.96 18.54 3.28
C SER A 585 3.34 17.29 2.48
N GLY A 586 2.90 17.16 1.22
CA GLY A 586 3.04 15.93 0.43
C GLY A 586 2.13 14.78 0.88
N TRP A 587 1.08 15.08 1.66
CA TRP A 587 0.09 14.11 2.15
C TRP A 587 -1.33 14.53 1.73
N THR A 588 -2.18 13.54 1.40
CA THR A 588 -3.61 13.72 1.12
C THR A 588 -4.48 12.94 2.09
N ILE A 589 -5.65 13.49 2.43
CA ILE A 589 -6.66 12.81 3.26
C ILE A 589 -7.40 11.79 2.40
N ASN A 590 -7.35 10.52 2.80
CA ASN A 590 -7.95 9.40 2.09
C ASN A 590 -9.31 8.98 2.68
N ARG A 591 -9.46 9.04 4.02
CA ARG A 591 -10.68 8.64 4.75
C ARG A 591 -10.76 9.31 6.12
N VAL A 592 -11.95 9.61 6.60
CA VAL A 592 -12.19 10.12 7.97
C VAL A 592 -13.25 9.26 8.68
N ARG A 593 -12.98 8.86 9.92
CA ARG A 593 -13.88 8.05 10.75
C ARG A 593 -14.01 8.63 12.16
N PHE A 594 -15.21 8.54 12.72
CA PHE A 594 -15.49 8.77 14.14
C PHE A 594 -16.19 7.53 14.70
N PHE A 595 -15.65 6.96 15.77
CA PHE A 595 -16.29 5.82 16.43
C PHE A 595 -15.93 5.69 17.91
N PRO A 596 -16.90 5.37 18.77
CA PRO A 596 -16.62 4.89 20.10
C PRO A 596 -16.09 3.45 20.07
N LYS A 597 -15.29 3.11 21.07
CA LYS A 597 -14.77 1.76 21.33
C LYS A 597 -14.76 1.53 22.83
N VAL A 598 -15.19 0.35 23.27
CA VAL A 598 -14.97 -0.07 24.67
C VAL A 598 -13.55 -0.62 24.76
N VAL A 599 -12.76 -0.11 25.70
CA VAL A 599 -11.39 -0.56 25.94
C VAL A 599 -11.25 -1.15 27.33
N LYS A 600 -10.46 -2.22 27.41
CA LYS A 600 -10.06 -2.88 28.65
C LYS A 600 -8.74 -2.25 29.11
N GLU A 601 -8.69 -1.79 30.36
CA GLU A 601 -7.50 -1.26 31.03
C GLU A 601 -7.32 -2.03 32.35
N SER A 602 -6.09 -2.25 32.83
CA SER A 602 -5.90 -2.79 34.18
C SER A 602 -6.34 -1.76 35.23
N SER A 603 -6.95 -2.21 36.31
CA SER A 603 -7.21 -1.40 37.51
C SER A 603 -5.92 -1.00 38.23
N ALA A 604 -4.80 -1.70 37.98
CA ALA A 604 -3.54 -1.54 38.71
C ALA A 604 -3.68 -1.63 40.25
N GLY A 605 -4.71 -2.33 40.74
CA GLY A 605 -5.00 -2.44 42.18
C GLY A 605 -5.76 -1.25 42.79
N ASP A 606 -6.38 -0.39 41.96
CA ASP A 606 -7.27 0.68 42.41
C ASP A 606 -8.37 0.13 43.35
N PRO A 607 -8.50 0.67 44.58
CA PRO A 607 -9.49 0.25 45.58
C PRO A 607 -10.93 0.16 45.05
N ASP A 608 -11.34 1.06 44.15
CA ASP A 608 -12.69 1.09 43.59
C ASP A 608 -13.00 -0.12 42.67
N TYR A 609 -11.97 -0.89 42.28
CA TYR A 609 -12.07 -1.97 41.30
C TYR A 609 -11.45 -3.30 41.77
N LEU A 610 -11.14 -3.47 43.06
CA LEU A 610 -10.54 -4.70 43.61
C LEU A 610 -11.37 -5.96 43.37
N ASN A 611 -12.70 -5.82 43.33
CA ASN A 611 -13.64 -6.92 43.14
C ASN A 611 -13.99 -7.18 41.66
N VAL A 612 -13.38 -6.46 40.71
CA VAL A 612 -13.64 -6.63 39.28
C VAL A 612 -12.86 -7.85 38.77
N PRO A 613 -13.50 -8.81 38.06
CA PRO A 613 -12.82 -9.97 37.50
C PRO A 613 -11.57 -9.60 36.70
N GLU A 614 -10.49 -10.35 36.91
CA GLU A 614 -9.16 -10.16 36.28
C GLU A 614 -8.50 -8.79 36.58
N GLY A 615 -9.10 -7.94 37.43
CA GLY A 615 -8.68 -6.56 37.63
C GLY A 615 -8.80 -5.71 36.36
N ILE A 616 -9.76 -5.99 35.48
CA ILE A 616 -9.89 -5.32 34.18
C ILE A 616 -11.12 -4.39 34.14
N VAL A 617 -10.85 -3.09 34.06
CA VAL A 617 -11.87 -2.03 33.99
C VAL A 617 -12.15 -1.67 32.53
N LYS A 618 -13.44 -1.51 32.20
CA LYS A 618 -13.89 -1.15 30.84
C LYS A 618 -14.17 0.36 30.76
N TYR A 619 -13.53 1.06 29.83
CA TYR A 619 -13.75 2.49 29.59
C TYR A 619 -14.37 2.74 28.21
N SER A 620 -15.24 3.76 28.13
CA SER A 620 -15.62 4.33 26.83
C SER A 620 -14.49 5.20 26.29
N ARG A 621 -13.97 4.84 25.11
CA ARG A 621 -12.94 5.57 24.38
C ARG A 621 -13.54 6.10 23.07
N PHE A 622 -13.42 7.40 22.83
CA PHE A 622 -13.81 8.03 21.59
C PHE A 622 -12.59 8.15 20.66
N ASN A 623 -12.78 7.86 19.37
CA ASN A 623 -11.72 7.93 18.37
C ASN A 623 -12.18 8.79 17.18
N ALA A 624 -11.35 9.77 16.83
CA ALA A 624 -11.45 10.54 15.59
C ALA A 624 -10.19 10.24 14.76
N ALA A 625 -10.37 9.53 13.66
CA ALA A 625 -9.28 8.94 12.90
C ALA A 625 -9.31 9.42 11.44
N ILE A 626 -8.23 10.04 11.01
CA ILE A 626 -8.00 10.54 9.65
C ILE A 626 -6.89 9.69 9.05
N GLN A 627 -7.21 9.00 7.96
CA GLN A 627 -6.25 8.21 7.21
C GLN A 627 -5.61 9.11 6.15
N ILE A 628 -4.32 9.41 6.30
CA ILE A 628 -3.52 10.17 5.34
C ILE A 628 -2.68 9.21 4.48
N LYS A 629 -2.50 9.54 3.21
CA LYS A 629 -1.63 8.82 2.27
C LYS A 629 -0.63 9.78 1.63
N LYS A 630 0.56 9.31 1.31
CA LYS A 630 1.58 10.14 0.65
C LYS A 630 1.11 10.45 -0.77
N ASP A 631 1.23 11.70 -1.21
CA ASP A 631 0.76 12.14 -2.52
C ASP A 631 1.79 11.80 -3.61
N GLN A 632 1.94 10.50 -3.86
CA GLN A 632 2.85 9.94 -4.84
C GLN A 632 2.11 8.91 -5.68
N PHE A 633 2.33 8.94 -6.99
CA PHE A 633 1.84 7.93 -7.92
C PHE A 633 2.42 6.56 -7.55
N THR A 634 1.56 5.60 -7.21
CA THR A 634 1.94 4.20 -6.97
C THR A 634 1.21 3.29 -7.94
N LEU A 635 1.95 2.43 -8.65
CA LEU A 635 1.39 1.47 -9.61
C LEU A 635 0.35 0.54 -8.96
N GLN A 636 0.56 0.21 -7.68
CA GLN A 636 -0.34 -0.59 -6.85
C GLN A 636 -1.76 0.01 -6.75
N GLY A 637 -1.89 1.34 -6.77
CA GLY A 637 -3.17 2.04 -6.64
C GLY A 637 -4.05 2.00 -7.89
N LEU A 638 -3.53 1.54 -9.04
CA LEU A 638 -4.24 1.49 -10.31
C LEU A 638 -5.12 0.25 -10.47
N ILE A 639 -4.87 -0.81 -9.70
CA ILE A 639 -5.47 -2.13 -9.93
C ILE A 639 -6.25 -2.55 -8.68
N SER A 640 -7.57 -2.62 -8.80
CA SER A 640 -8.42 -3.15 -7.72
C SER A 640 -8.17 -4.65 -7.51
N TYR A 641 -8.16 -5.07 -6.24
CA TYR A 641 -7.99 -6.47 -5.81
C TYR A 641 -8.84 -7.46 -6.62
N LYS A 642 -10.08 -7.08 -6.95
CA LYS A 642 -11.03 -7.87 -7.77
C LYS A 642 -10.46 -8.31 -9.13
N TYR A 643 -9.55 -7.53 -9.71
CA TYR A 643 -8.91 -7.83 -10.99
C TYR A 643 -7.49 -8.38 -10.85
N ALA A 644 -6.87 -8.28 -9.66
CA ALA A 644 -5.49 -8.71 -9.43
C ALA A 644 -5.29 -10.20 -9.71
N TYR A 645 -6.20 -11.08 -9.27
CA TYR A 645 -6.11 -12.52 -9.54
C TYR A 645 -6.12 -12.85 -11.03
N ASN A 646 -7.11 -12.33 -11.76
CA ASN A 646 -7.21 -12.56 -13.21
C ASN A 646 -5.99 -12.01 -13.95
N LEU A 647 -5.48 -10.85 -13.54
CA LEU A 647 -4.28 -10.25 -14.11
C LEU A 647 -3.03 -11.07 -13.83
N MET A 648 -2.87 -11.65 -12.63
CA MET A 648 -1.75 -12.54 -12.29
C MET A 648 -1.76 -13.80 -13.17
N VAL A 649 -2.91 -14.43 -13.32
CA VAL A 649 -3.05 -15.63 -14.18
C VAL A 649 -2.77 -15.30 -15.65
N VAL A 650 -3.37 -14.23 -16.19
CA VAL A 650 -3.18 -13.83 -17.59
C VAL A 650 -1.73 -13.40 -17.86
N SER A 651 -1.12 -12.59 -17.00
CA SER A 651 0.28 -12.18 -17.16
C SER A 651 1.25 -13.35 -17.02
N GLY A 652 0.99 -14.30 -16.11
CA GLY A 652 1.78 -15.53 -16.00
C GLY A 652 1.73 -16.40 -17.25
N ILE A 653 0.55 -16.63 -17.81
CA ILE A 653 0.37 -17.37 -19.06
C ILE A 653 1.10 -16.67 -20.23
N LEU A 654 0.92 -15.36 -20.38
CA LEU A 654 1.54 -14.58 -21.46
C LEU A 654 3.08 -14.49 -21.32
N PHE A 655 3.59 -14.42 -20.09
CA PHE A 655 5.03 -14.50 -19.80
C PHE A 655 5.62 -15.86 -20.20
N LEU A 656 4.95 -16.97 -19.86
CA LEU A 656 5.37 -18.32 -20.27
C LEU A 656 5.31 -18.49 -21.79
N LEU A 657 4.23 -18.06 -22.45
CA LEU A 657 4.09 -18.13 -23.91
C LEU A 657 5.21 -17.37 -24.62
N THR A 658 5.48 -16.12 -24.21
CA THR A 658 6.57 -15.32 -24.79
C THR A 658 7.95 -15.93 -24.51
N PHE A 659 8.17 -16.57 -23.35
CA PHE A 659 9.38 -17.34 -23.07
C PHE A 659 9.58 -18.51 -24.05
N PHE A 660 8.53 -19.30 -24.32
CA PHE A 660 8.60 -20.38 -25.31
C PHE A 660 8.84 -19.87 -26.74
N VAL A 661 8.13 -18.83 -27.19
CA VAL A 661 8.30 -18.28 -28.55
C VAL A 661 9.70 -17.69 -28.75
N SER A 662 10.27 -17.04 -27.72
CA SER A 662 11.65 -16.53 -27.71
C SER A 662 12.72 -17.60 -28.02
N SER A 663 12.43 -18.88 -27.81
CA SER A 663 13.38 -19.98 -28.10
C SER A 663 13.42 -20.41 -29.57
N LYS A 664 12.39 -20.07 -30.37
CA LYS A 664 12.20 -20.62 -31.74
C LYS A 664 12.31 -19.62 -32.88
N GLN A 665 12.20 -18.31 -32.63
CA GLN A 665 12.19 -17.30 -33.71
C GLN A 665 13.29 -16.23 -33.57
N THR A 666 13.93 -15.91 -34.70
CA THR A 666 15.06 -14.97 -34.78
C THR A 666 14.65 -13.52 -35.05
N LEU A 667 13.58 -13.28 -35.81
CA LEU A 667 13.19 -11.96 -36.31
C LEU A 667 12.55 -11.03 -35.26
N PHE A 668 11.77 -11.56 -34.32
CA PHE A 668 11.02 -10.75 -33.34
C PHE A 668 11.64 -10.72 -31.93
N LYS A 669 12.94 -11.07 -31.78
CA LYS A 669 13.62 -11.21 -30.47
C LYS A 669 13.45 -9.99 -29.54
N PHE A 670 13.46 -8.77 -30.09
CA PHE A 670 13.26 -7.53 -29.31
C PHE A 670 11.82 -7.36 -28.83
N VAL A 671 10.83 -7.52 -29.71
CA VAL A 671 9.40 -7.38 -29.40
C VAL A 671 8.96 -8.42 -28.36
N ILE A 672 9.38 -9.67 -28.51
CA ILE A 672 9.09 -10.75 -27.56
C ILE A 672 9.68 -10.42 -26.18
N TRP A 673 10.90 -9.86 -26.13
CA TRP A 673 11.55 -9.47 -24.88
C TRP A 673 10.85 -8.28 -24.21
N LEU A 674 10.40 -7.28 -24.97
CA LEU A 674 9.59 -6.16 -24.44
C LEU A 674 8.31 -6.68 -23.77
N PHE A 675 7.61 -7.62 -24.40
CA PHE A 675 6.43 -8.26 -23.81
C PHE A 675 6.78 -9.07 -22.54
N GLN A 676 7.92 -9.77 -22.50
CA GLN A 676 8.38 -10.46 -21.29
C GLN A 676 8.56 -9.50 -20.10
N ILE A 677 9.11 -8.30 -20.32
CA ILE A 677 9.22 -7.28 -19.26
C ILE A 677 7.84 -6.85 -18.79
N ILE A 678 6.94 -6.49 -19.72
CA ILE A 678 5.59 -6.02 -19.40
C ILE A 678 4.84 -7.09 -18.58
N PHE A 679 4.86 -8.35 -19.02
CA PHE A 679 4.17 -9.43 -18.32
C PHE A 679 4.83 -9.79 -16.99
N ALA A 680 6.16 -9.75 -16.87
CA ALA A 680 6.85 -9.92 -15.59
C ALA A 680 6.51 -8.81 -14.58
N SER A 681 6.44 -7.54 -15.02
CA SER A 681 6.06 -6.41 -14.18
C SER A 681 4.59 -6.49 -13.75
N LEU A 682 3.67 -6.90 -14.64
CA LEU A 682 2.26 -7.12 -14.29
C LEU A 682 2.08 -8.30 -13.34
N LEU A 683 2.84 -9.38 -13.51
CA LEU A 683 2.85 -10.55 -12.62
C LEU A 683 3.33 -10.16 -11.22
N LEU A 684 4.43 -9.40 -11.12
CA LEU A 684 4.96 -8.90 -9.85
C LEU A 684 3.95 -7.99 -9.14
N LEU A 685 3.37 -7.04 -9.86
CA LEU A 685 2.38 -6.09 -9.33
C LEU A 685 1.10 -6.79 -8.82
N SER A 686 0.57 -7.73 -9.59
CA SER A 686 -0.64 -8.47 -9.23
C SER A 686 -0.41 -9.48 -8.11
N GLY A 687 0.74 -10.16 -8.10
CA GLY A 687 1.18 -11.02 -7.01
C GLY A 687 1.38 -10.25 -5.70
N GLU A 688 1.98 -9.06 -5.76
CA GLU A 688 2.14 -8.16 -4.59
C GLU A 688 0.79 -7.81 -3.96
N ILE A 689 -0.20 -7.42 -4.77
CA ILE A 689 -1.55 -7.05 -4.30
C ILE A 689 -2.23 -8.23 -3.59
N LEU A 690 -2.22 -9.43 -4.19
CA LEU A 690 -2.87 -10.62 -3.61
C LEU A 690 -2.18 -11.07 -2.32
N PHE A 691 -0.85 -11.08 -2.32
CA PHE A 691 -0.07 -11.54 -1.17
C PHE A 691 -0.16 -10.57 0.01
N ALA A 692 -0.20 -9.26 -0.25
CA ALA A 692 -0.42 -8.24 0.77
C ALA A 692 -1.81 -8.35 1.44
N ASP A 693 -2.87 -8.63 0.67
CA ASP A 693 -4.23 -8.84 1.23
C ASP A 693 -4.28 -10.12 2.09
N TRP A 694 -3.78 -11.25 1.56
CA TRP A 694 -3.72 -12.53 2.30
C TRP A 694 -2.93 -12.44 3.61
N LEU A 695 -1.83 -11.69 3.63
CA LEU A 695 -1.06 -11.42 4.85
C LEU A 695 -1.79 -10.50 5.82
N SER A 696 -2.55 -9.52 5.34
CA SER A 696 -3.27 -8.57 6.20
C SER A 696 -4.29 -9.24 7.13
N GLU A 697 -4.79 -10.42 6.75
CA GLU A 697 -5.75 -11.19 7.55
C GLU A 697 -5.08 -12.22 8.48
N ASN A 698 -3.85 -12.65 8.18
CA ASN A 698 -3.19 -13.80 8.81
C ASN A 698 -1.89 -13.45 9.56
N THR A 699 -1.47 -12.19 9.63
CA THR A 699 -0.10 -11.83 10.06
C THR A 699 -0.03 -10.49 10.80
N THR A 700 0.94 -10.34 11.70
CA THR A 700 1.10 -9.10 12.50
C THR A 700 1.70 -7.94 11.71
N THR A 701 1.41 -6.70 12.13
CA THR A 701 1.90 -5.46 11.49
C THR A 701 3.43 -5.40 11.32
N SER A 702 4.20 -6.01 12.22
CA SER A 702 5.67 -6.03 12.13
C SER A 702 6.15 -6.92 10.98
N GLN A 703 5.59 -8.12 10.87
CA GLN A 703 5.91 -9.09 9.81
C GLN A 703 5.49 -8.57 8.43
N MET A 704 4.34 -7.89 8.31
CA MET A 704 3.93 -7.23 7.06
C MET A 704 4.96 -6.21 6.56
N LYS A 705 5.51 -5.36 7.44
CA LYS A 705 6.53 -4.36 7.05
C LYS A 705 7.79 -5.01 6.48
N SER A 706 8.23 -6.13 7.03
CA SER A 706 9.38 -6.89 6.52
C SER A 706 9.09 -7.51 5.15
N ILE A 707 7.88 -8.03 4.94
CA ILE A 707 7.52 -8.68 3.68
C ILE A 707 7.36 -7.66 2.55
N ILE A 708 6.71 -6.52 2.78
CA ILE A 708 6.56 -5.51 1.71
C ILE A 708 7.92 -4.95 1.28
N LYS A 709 8.88 -4.82 2.21
CA LYS A 709 10.28 -4.52 1.87
C LYS A 709 10.92 -5.54 0.92
N ILE A 710 10.52 -6.82 0.96
CA ILE A 710 11.00 -7.83 0.00
C ILE A 710 10.46 -7.52 -1.40
N PHE A 711 9.18 -7.16 -1.54
CA PHE A 711 8.61 -6.74 -2.84
C PHE A 711 9.24 -5.45 -3.35
N ASP A 712 9.40 -4.44 -2.49
CA ASP A 712 10.10 -3.20 -2.81
C ASP A 712 11.56 -3.47 -3.27
N ILE A 713 12.28 -4.43 -2.67
CA ILE A 713 13.61 -4.88 -3.12
C ILE A 713 13.54 -5.58 -4.49
N LEU A 714 12.56 -6.47 -4.71
CA LEU A 714 12.36 -7.16 -5.98
C LEU A 714 12.07 -6.19 -7.12
N TRP A 715 11.35 -5.09 -6.87
CA TRP A 715 11.12 -4.00 -7.82
C TRP A 715 12.39 -3.29 -8.29
N TRP A 716 13.52 -3.40 -7.56
CA TRP A 716 14.84 -2.95 -8.03
C TRP A 716 15.66 -4.07 -8.68
N LEU A 717 15.67 -5.27 -8.09
CA LEU A 717 16.51 -6.38 -8.56
C LEU A 717 16.01 -6.99 -9.88
N ILE A 718 14.69 -7.10 -10.09
CA ILE A 718 14.13 -7.70 -11.31
C ILE A 718 14.42 -6.82 -12.55
N PRO A 719 14.17 -5.50 -12.55
CA PRO A 719 14.58 -4.64 -13.66
C PRO A 719 16.09 -4.63 -13.89
N ALA A 720 16.91 -4.64 -12.84
CA ALA A 720 18.37 -4.71 -12.96
C ALA A 720 18.84 -6.00 -13.66
N PHE A 721 18.27 -7.15 -13.26
CA PHE A 721 18.50 -8.43 -13.92
C PHE A 721 18.05 -8.42 -15.38
N LEU A 722 16.85 -7.89 -15.67
CA LEU A 722 16.32 -7.79 -17.03
C LEU A 722 17.19 -6.89 -17.93
N ILE A 723 17.63 -5.73 -17.45
CA ILE A 723 18.56 -4.82 -18.17
C ILE A 723 19.89 -5.52 -18.46
N ASN A 724 20.44 -6.27 -17.49
CA ASN A 724 21.67 -7.02 -17.70
C ASN A 724 21.50 -8.08 -18.81
N VAL A 725 20.42 -8.86 -18.76
CA VAL A 725 20.07 -9.84 -19.82
C VAL A 725 19.83 -9.17 -21.17
N ALA A 726 19.23 -7.98 -21.19
CA ALA A 726 19.05 -7.17 -22.39
C ALA A 726 20.39 -6.79 -23.02
N SER A 727 21.32 -6.28 -22.20
CA SER A 727 22.63 -5.83 -22.67
C SER A 727 23.41 -6.99 -23.29
N GLU A 728 23.38 -8.18 -22.67
CA GLU A 728 24.02 -9.38 -23.22
C GLU A 728 23.40 -9.78 -24.58
N ARG A 729 22.06 -9.78 -24.66
CA ARG A 729 21.32 -10.24 -25.84
C ARG A 729 21.34 -9.27 -27.03
N PHE A 730 21.32 -7.97 -26.78
CA PHE A 730 21.12 -6.94 -27.83
C PHE A 730 22.35 -6.04 -28.05
N ILE A 731 23.29 -5.97 -27.10
CA ILE A 731 24.51 -5.14 -27.22
C ILE A 731 25.74 -6.05 -27.32
N TRP A 732 26.04 -6.83 -26.28
CA TRP A 732 27.32 -7.54 -26.19
C TRP A 732 27.47 -8.70 -27.18
N THR A 733 26.38 -9.44 -27.45
CA THR A 733 26.42 -10.53 -28.44
C THR A 733 26.57 -9.99 -29.88
N PRO A 734 25.72 -9.07 -30.40
CA PRO A 734 25.87 -8.55 -31.76
C PRO A 734 27.15 -7.75 -32.00
N LEU A 735 27.68 -7.09 -30.96
CA LEU A 735 28.93 -6.34 -31.05
C LEU A 735 30.15 -7.28 -31.11
N GLY A 736 30.14 -8.37 -30.33
CA GLY A 736 31.18 -9.40 -30.36
C GLY A 736 31.25 -10.18 -31.67
N GLU A 737 30.10 -10.35 -32.35
CA GLU A 737 30.05 -10.95 -33.70
C GLU A 737 30.67 -10.03 -34.78
N ARG A 738 30.69 -8.71 -34.57
CA ARG A 738 31.17 -7.72 -35.56
C ARG A 738 32.61 -7.24 -35.35
N LEU A 739 33.06 -7.12 -34.09
CA LEU A 739 34.35 -6.51 -33.73
C LEU A 739 35.33 -7.50 -33.08
N GLY A 740 35.02 -8.80 -33.09
CA GLY A 740 35.79 -9.84 -32.42
C GLY A 740 35.50 -9.92 -30.92
N ALA A 741 36.28 -10.75 -30.21
CA ALA A 741 36.04 -11.12 -28.82
C ALA A 741 36.19 -9.94 -27.83
N MET A 742 35.09 -9.21 -27.64
CA MET A 742 34.90 -8.17 -26.62
C MET A 742 35.34 -8.68 -25.22
N PRO A 743 36.27 -8.02 -24.52
CA PRO A 743 36.75 -8.48 -23.22
C PRO A 743 35.62 -8.60 -22.18
N ASN A 744 35.55 -9.76 -21.50
CA ASN A 744 34.56 -10.02 -20.44
C ASN A 744 34.56 -8.97 -19.32
N ILE A 745 35.68 -8.24 -19.14
CA ILE A 745 35.81 -7.16 -18.17
C ILE A 745 34.75 -6.06 -18.38
N ILE A 746 34.41 -5.71 -19.63
CA ILE A 746 33.44 -4.67 -19.97
C ILE A 746 32.01 -5.15 -19.67
N ARG A 747 31.70 -6.41 -20.01
CA ARG A 747 30.39 -7.03 -19.70
C ARG A 747 30.15 -7.10 -18.20
N HIS A 748 31.14 -7.56 -17.43
CA HIS A 748 31.06 -7.62 -15.97
C HIS A 748 31.00 -6.23 -15.33
N PHE A 749 31.72 -5.24 -15.85
CA PHE A 749 31.64 -3.86 -15.36
C PHE A 749 30.26 -3.25 -15.56
N PHE A 750 29.64 -3.44 -16.73
CA PHE A 750 28.27 -2.99 -16.99
C PHE A 750 27.26 -3.68 -16.05
N ALA A 751 27.36 -4.99 -15.89
CA ALA A 751 26.51 -5.74 -14.95
C ALA A 751 26.65 -5.21 -13.51
N LEU A 752 27.88 -5.00 -13.05
CA LEU A 752 28.19 -4.44 -11.73
C LEU A 752 27.60 -3.04 -11.55
N LEU A 753 27.72 -2.17 -12.56
CA LEU A 753 27.13 -0.83 -12.54
C LEU A 753 25.60 -0.86 -12.40
N VAL A 754 24.93 -1.72 -13.17
CA VAL A 754 23.46 -1.86 -13.13
C VAL A 754 22.98 -2.36 -11.75
N TYR A 755 23.64 -3.37 -11.18
CA TYR A 755 23.30 -3.84 -9.83
C TYR A 755 23.68 -2.86 -8.73
N PHE A 756 24.76 -2.09 -8.90
CA PHE A 756 25.16 -1.04 -7.95
C PHE A 756 24.15 0.11 -7.91
N LEU A 757 23.65 0.55 -9.07
CA LEU A 757 22.56 1.54 -9.15
C LEU A 757 21.27 1.00 -8.51
N ALA A 758 20.94 -0.27 -8.73
CA ALA A 758 19.79 -0.91 -8.07
C ALA A 758 19.96 -0.99 -6.54
N LEU A 759 21.17 -1.28 -6.05
CA LEU A 759 21.49 -1.28 -4.62
C LEU A 759 21.35 0.11 -3.98
N ILE A 760 21.82 1.17 -4.66
CA ILE A 760 21.59 2.56 -4.23
C ILE A 760 20.08 2.86 -4.20
N GLY A 761 19.34 2.45 -5.24
CA GLY A 761 17.89 2.57 -5.30
C GLY A 761 17.19 1.90 -4.11
N ILE A 762 17.60 0.69 -3.74
CA ILE A 762 17.10 -0.03 -2.56
C ILE A 762 17.36 0.79 -1.28
N ILE A 763 18.60 1.24 -1.06
CA ILE A 763 18.97 1.93 0.18
C ILE A 763 18.23 3.27 0.31
N VAL A 764 18.08 4.02 -0.79
CA VAL A 764 17.42 5.34 -0.80
C VAL A 764 15.91 5.24 -0.74
N PHE A 765 15.28 4.38 -1.56
CA PHE A 765 13.83 4.35 -1.73
C PHE A 765 13.10 3.29 -0.90
N VAL A 766 13.77 2.20 -0.49
CA VAL A 766 13.16 1.10 0.30
C VAL A 766 13.51 1.20 1.79
N TYR A 767 14.72 1.68 2.10
CA TYR A 767 15.16 1.94 3.47
C TYR A 767 15.07 3.42 3.88
N GLU A 768 14.61 4.31 2.98
CA GLU A 768 14.41 5.75 3.19
C GLU A 768 15.65 6.48 3.77
N GLN A 769 16.86 5.99 3.43
CA GLN A 769 18.11 6.56 3.92
C GLN A 769 18.51 7.83 3.16
N ARG A 770 19.21 8.74 3.85
CA ARG A 770 19.65 10.01 3.26
C ARG A 770 20.75 9.77 2.22
N PHE A 771 20.47 10.13 0.96
CA PHE A 771 21.36 10.01 -0.19
C PHE A 771 22.75 10.66 0.00
N THR A 772 22.83 11.75 0.78
CA THR A 772 24.03 12.58 0.92
C THR A 772 25.23 11.87 1.56
N SER A 773 25.02 10.94 2.51
CA SER A 773 26.13 10.22 3.15
C SER A 773 26.75 9.13 2.25
N LEU A 774 25.94 8.55 1.36
CA LEU A 774 26.40 7.51 0.42
C LEU A 774 27.16 8.12 -0.75
N LEU A 775 26.69 9.26 -1.28
CA LEU A 775 27.35 9.95 -2.40
C LEU A 775 28.77 10.42 -2.03
N ALA A 776 28.95 10.89 -0.79
CA ALA A 776 30.25 11.34 -0.28
C ALA A 776 31.29 10.19 -0.28
N ALA A 777 30.89 8.97 0.07
CA ALA A 777 31.75 7.80 0.03
C ALA A 777 31.99 7.30 -1.40
N SER A 778 30.96 7.30 -2.26
CA SER A 778 31.12 6.83 -3.65
C SER A 778 31.97 7.76 -4.51
N GLY A 779 31.99 9.07 -4.23
CA GLY A 779 32.83 10.03 -4.95
C GLY A 779 34.32 9.72 -4.84
N MET A 780 34.80 9.33 -3.65
CA MET A 780 36.19 8.92 -3.43
C MET A 780 36.54 7.66 -4.23
N ILE A 781 35.66 6.65 -4.23
CA ILE A 781 35.86 5.40 -4.97
C ILE A 781 35.84 5.66 -6.49
N ALA A 782 34.91 6.48 -6.98
CA ALA A 782 34.83 6.86 -8.39
C ALA A 782 36.08 7.62 -8.86
N MET A 783 36.65 8.49 -8.01
CA MET A 783 37.90 9.18 -8.28
C MET A 783 39.09 8.21 -8.39
N ILE A 784 39.22 7.27 -7.44
CA ILE A 784 40.29 6.24 -7.44
C ILE A 784 40.19 5.34 -8.69
N ILE A 785 38.98 4.90 -9.04
CA ILE A 785 38.73 4.09 -10.24
C ILE A 785 39.01 4.90 -11.52
N GLY A 786 38.62 6.18 -11.56
CA GLY A 786 38.90 7.09 -12.67
C GLY A 786 40.40 7.24 -12.94
N LEU A 787 41.18 7.50 -11.89
CA LEU A 787 42.66 7.54 -11.94
C LEU A 787 43.25 6.22 -12.44
N ALA A 788 42.79 5.07 -11.92
CA ALA A 788 43.30 3.76 -12.30
C ALA A 788 42.96 3.38 -13.77
N ILE A 789 41.85 3.87 -14.31
CA ILE A 789 41.38 3.53 -15.67
C ILE A 789 41.83 4.57 -16.72
N GLN A 790 42.25 5.78 -16.32
CA GLN A 790 42.63 6.89 -17.20
C GLN A 790 43.54 6.48 -18.38
N ILE A 791 44.63 5.76 -18.12
CA ILE A 791 45.58 5.28 -19.15
C ILE A 791 44.92 4.28 -20.10
N ASN A 792 44.04 3.41 -19.60
CA ASN A 792 43.34 2.44 -20.44
C ASN A 792 42.33 3.13 -21.37
N ILE A 793 41.60 4.14 -20.88
CA ILE A 793 40.69 4.97 -21.69
C ILE A 793 41.46 5.75 -22.76
N SER A 794 42.59 6.39 -22.39
CA SER A 794 43.47 7.10 -23.33
C SER A 794 43.88 6.19 -24.50
N ASN A 795 44.37 4.97 -24.22
CA ASN A 795 44.72 4.00 -25.26
C ASN A 795 43.55 3.63 -26.20
N VAL A 796 42.31 3.59 -25.71
CA VAL A 796 41.12 3.34 -26.55
C VAL A 796 40.85 4.53 -27.48
N PHE A 797 40.85 5.75 -26.95
CA PHE A 797 40.63 6.95 -27.76
C PHE A 797 41.73 7.15 -28.80
N SER A 798 43.00 7.01 -28.42
CA SER A 798 44.13 7.06 -29.36
C SER A 798 44.03 5.96 -30.42
N GLY A 799 43.54 4.77 -30.09
CA GLY A 799 43.27 3.71 -31.07
C GLY A 799 42.19 4.08 -32.10
N ILE A 800 41.17 4.85 -31.70
CA ILE A 800 40.15 5.39 -32.60
C ILE A 800 40.76 6.50 -33.49
N VAL A 801 41.55 7.41 -32.91
CA VAL A 801 42.22 8.50 -33.63
C VAL A 801 43.19 7.95 -34.69
N ILE A 802 44.05 6.99 -34.34
CA ILE A 802 44.97 6.34 -35.29
C ILE A 802 44.21 5.69 -36.46
N ASN A 803 43.06 5.06 -36.21
CA ASN A 803 42.22 4.47 -37.28
C ASN A 803 41.51 5.50 -38.16
N MET A 804 41.25 6.70 -37.63
CA MET A 804 40.56 7.79 -38.31
C MET A 804 41.53 8.66 -39.14
N GLU A 805 42.65 9.06 -38.56
CA GLU A 805 43.68 9.89 -39.21
C GLU A 805 44.61 9.06 -40.11
N ARG A 806 44.80 7.78 -39.79
CA ARG A 806 45.64 6.81 -40.54
C ARG A 806 47.05 7.33 -40.87
N PRO A 807 47.84 7.79 -39.88
CA PRO A 807 49.24 8.20 -40.09
C PRO A 807 50.13 7.03 -40.57
N PHE A 808 49.68 5.80 -40.35
CA PHE A 808 50.24 4.57 -40.89
C PHE A 808 49.14 3.51 -41.06
N ARG A 809 49.42 2.49 -41.86
CA ARG A 809 48.55 1.34 -42.15
C ARG A 809 49.29 0.03 -41.84
N ILE A 810 48.55 -1.07 -41.80
CA ILE A 810 49.13 -2.41 -41.68
C ILE A 810 49.90 -2.71 -42.97
N GLY A 811 51.17 -3.09 -42.85
CA GLY A 811 52.16 -3.22 -43.93
C GLY A 811 53.18 -2.07 -44.02
N ASP A 812 52.87 -0.89 -43.50
CA ASP A 812 53.78 0.26 -43.59
C ASP A 812 55.05 0.03 -42.74
N TRP A 813 56.22 0.34 -43.29
CA TRP A 813 57.44 0.51 -42.50
C TRP A 813 57.43 1.88 -41.82
N VAL A 814 57.57 1.90 -40.50
CA VAL A 814 57.53 3.14 -39.71
C VAL A 814 58.63 3.17 -38.64
N LYS A 815 58.91 4.38 -38.16
CA LYS A 815 59.57 4.63 -36.89
C LYS A 815 58.65 5.49 -36.01
N ILE A 816 58.37 5.02 -34.79
CA ILE A 816 57.48 5.68 -33.84
C ILE A 816 58.31 6.12 -32.63
N GLY A 817 58.52 7.42 -32.46
CA GLY A 817 59.24 8.00 -31.33
C GLY A 817 60.65 7.41 -31.15
N GLN A 818 60.89 6.80 -29.99
CA GLN A 818 62.17 6.17 -29.65
C GLN A 818 62.24 4.66 -29.95
N PHE A 819 61.17 4.06 -30.48
CA PHE A 819 61.19 2.65 -30.88
C PHE A 819 61.97 2.45 -32.19
N ASP A 820 62.53 1.25 -32.37
CA ASP A 820 63.23 0.86 -33.61
C ASP A 820 62.28 0.87 -34.82
N GLU A 821 62.86 0.98 -36.02
CA GLU A 821 62.08 0.88 -37.26
C GLU A 821 61.53 -0.53 -37.49
N GLY A 822 60.26 -0.62 -37.88
CA GLY A 822 59.53 -1.88 -38.04
C GLY A 822 58.29 -1.76 -38.91
N GLU A 823 57.83 -2.91 -39.39
CA GLU A 823 56.61 -3.08 -40.20
C GLU A 823 55.37 -3.13 -39.29
N ILE A 824 54.31 -2.35 -39.54
CA ILE A 824 53.05 -2.44 -38.79
C ILE A 824 52.35 -3.78 -39.11
N ILE A 825 52.15 -4.63 -38.10
CA ILE A 825 51.52 -5.96 -38.28
C ILE A 825 50.10 -6.07 -37.69
N ASP A 826 49.75 -5.24 -36.71
CA ASP A 826 48.44 -5.26 -36.02
C ASP A 826 48.16 -3.90 -35.38
N ILE A 827 46.95 -3.38 -35.55
CA ILE A 827 46.44 -2.18 -34.87
C ILE A 827 45.17 -2.60 -34.14
N ASN A 828 45.29 -2.90 -32.84
CA ASN A 828 44.15 -3.28 -32.01
C ASN A 828 43.71 -2.10 -31.11
N TRP A 829 42.60 -2.27 -30.40
CA TRP A 829 41.96 -1.21 -29.60
C TRP A 829 42.82 -0.64 -28.46
N ARG A 830 43.94 -1.27 -28.09
CA ARG A 830 44.83 -0.81 -27.01
C ARG A 830 46.28 -0.54 -27.45
N ALA A 831 46.77 -1.23 -28.47
CA ALA A 831 48.17 -1.15 -28.90
C ALA A 831 48.35 -1.35 -30.41
N THR A 832 49.33 -0.64 -30.94
CA THR A 832 49.89 -0.83 -32.29
C THR A 832 51.11 -1.74 -32.17
N ARG A 833 51.20 -2.76 -33.01
CA ARG A 833 52.32 -3.71 -33.01
C ARG A 833 53.14 -3.54 -34.27
N ILE A 834 54.44 -3.36 -34.07
CA ILE A 834 55.44 -3.35 -35.13
C ILE A 834 56.33 -4.58 -35.05
N LYS A 835 56.74 -5.11 -36.20
CA LYS A 835 57.74 -6.15 -36.33
C LYS A 835 59.07 -5.49 -36.64
N ALA A 836 59.96 -5.45 -35.65
CA ALA A 836 61.30 -4.89 -35.81
C ALA A 836 62.18 -5.79 -36.69
N ARG A 837 63.27 -5.25 -37.25
CA ARG A 837 64.16 -5.97 -38.18
C ARG A 837 64.82 -7.23 -37.60
N ASN A 838 64.92 -7.35 -36.28
CA ASN A 838 65.39 -8.57 -35.59
C ASN A 838 64.32 -9.69 -35.52
N GLY A 839 63.12 -9.47 -36.10
CA GLY A 839 61.99 -10.39 -36.07
C GLY A 839 61.11 -10.30 -34.82
N CYS A 840 61.47 -9.48 -33.83
CA CYS A 840 60.68 -9.31 -32.61
C CYS A 840 59.45 -8.41 -32.84
N ILE A 841 58.35 -8.73 -32.15
CA ILE A 841 57.15 -7.89 -32.13
C ILE A 841 57.24 -6.90 -30.97
N VAL A 842 57.28 -5.60 -31.28
CA VAL A 842 57.20 -4.50 -30.31
C VAL A 842 55.76 -4.02 -30.22
N SER A 843 55.15 -4.13 -29.05
CA SER A 843 53.74 -3.75 -28.82
C SER A 843 53.66 -2.38 -28.15
N ILE A 844 53.46 -1.33 -28.94
CA ILE A 844 53.42 0.06 -28.51
C ILE A 844 51.98 0.42 -28.07
N PRO A 845 51.73 0.89 -26.83
CA PRO A 845 50.42 1.39 -26.42
C PRO A 845 49.95 2.52 -27.36
N ASN A 846 48.68 2.49 -27.77
CA ASN A 846 48.13 3.46 -28.72
C ASN A 846 48.27 4.92 -28.25
N SER A 847 48.22 5.19 -26.95
CA SER A 847 48.47 6.52 -26.40
C SER A 847 49.89 7.01 -26.76
N ILE A 848 50.89 6.16 -26.50
CA ILE A 848 52.29 6.44 -26.83
C ILE A 848 52.49 6.53 -28.35
N ALA A 849 51.84 5.66 -29.14
CA ALA A 849 51.94 5.71 -30.60
C ALA A 849 51.34 6.98 -31.20
N SER A 850 50.24 7.49 -30.63
CA SER A 850 49.54 8.70 -31.07
C SER A 850 50.22 10.00 -30.61
N GLU A 851 50.93 9.98 -29.48
CA GLU A 851 51.66 11.13 -28.92
C GLU A 851 53.11 11.22 -29.43
N SER A 852 53.64 10.15 -30.03
CA SER A 852 54.99 10.11 -30.57
C SER A 852 55.09 10.73 -31.96
N ALA A 853 56.25 11.31 -32.29
CA ALA A 853 56.57 11.63 -33.68
C ALA A 853 56.63 10.34 -34.52
N ILE A 854 55.91 10.32 -35.64
CA ILE A 854 55.83 9.19 -36.56
C ILE A 854 56.62 9.55 -37.83
N THR A 855 57.55 8.70 -38.23
CA THR A 855 58.13 8.69 -39.58
C THR A 855 57.58 7.49 -40.32
N ASN A 856 56.80 7.70 -41.36
CA ASN A 856 56.33 6.65 -42.26
C ASN A 856 57.23 6.62 -43.50
N PHE A 857 57.74 5.44 -43.85
CA PHE A 857 58.65 5.25 -45.00
C PHE A 857 57.92 4.80 -46.27
N TYR A 858 56.58 4.67 -46.23
CA TYR A 858 55.71 4.20 -47.31
C TYR A 858 54.62 5.21 -47.72
N TYR A 859 54.58 6.39 -47.09
CA TYR A 859 53.54 7.41 -47.32
C TYR A 859 54.18 8.79 -47.53
N PRO A 860 53.78 9.58 -48.56
CA PRO A 860 52.62 9.38 -49.44
C PRO A 860 52.78 8.29 -50.51
N ASP A 861 54.00 8.01 -50.93
CA ASP A 861 54.36 7.01 -51.94
C ASP A 861 55.41 6.04 -51.38
N GLU A 862 55.58 4.86 -52.00
CA GLU A 862 56.55 3.83 -51.57
C GLU A 862 58.03 4.23 -51.83
N VAL A 863 58.25 5.43 -52.38
CA VAL A 863 59.56 5.96 -52.76
C VAL A 863 60.21 6.72 -51.60
N TYR A 864 61.37 6.24 -51.14
CA TYR A 864 62.16 6.87 -50.08
C TYR A 864 63.59 7.18 -50.53
N TRP A 865 64.16 8.26 -49.97
CA TRP A 865 65.52 8.69 -50.24
C TRP A 865 66.54 8.17 -49.22
N LEU A 866 67.67 7.65 -49.69
CA LEU A 866 68.86 7.32 -48.91
C LEU A 866 70.01 8.27 -49.27
N TRP A 867 70.73 8.74 -48.25
CA TRP A 867 71.77 9.78 -48.37
C TRP A 867 73.13 9.35 -47.77
N PRO A 868 73.70 8.16 -48.08
CA PRO A 868 75.01 7.79 -47.55
C PRO A 868 76.14 8.76 -47.95
N THR A 869 77.20 8.80 -47.14
CA THR A 869 78.34 9.70 -47.30
C THR A 869 79.59 8.93 -47.69
N VAL A 870 80.16 9.22 -48.86
CA VAL A 870 81.42 8.66 -49.37
C VAL A 870 82.59 9.61 -49.04
N TYR A 871 83.69 9.05 -48.56
CA TYR A 871 84.93 9.78 -48.26
C TYR A 871 86.03 9.37 -49.25
N VAL A 872 86.55 10.34 -50.00
CA VAL A 872 87.55 10.14 -51.08
C VAL A 872 88.78 10.99 -50.80
N HIS A 873 89.98 10.53 -51.15
CA HIS A 873 91.20 11.32 -50.91
C HIS A 873 91.13 12.67 -51.66
N PRO A 874 91.45 13.84 -51.02
CA PRO A 874 91.34 15.16 -51.64
C PRO A 874 92.18 15.40 -52.92
N ARG A 875 93.03 14.45 -53.32
CA ARG A 875 93.91 14.55 -54.50
C ARG A 875 93.15 14.40 -55.83
N HIS A 876 91.91 13.91 -55.77
CA HIS A 876 91.10 13.63 -56.95
C HIS A 876 90.12 14.79 -57.23
N PRO A 877 90.10 15.39 -58.43
CA PRO A 877 89.25 16.54 -58.74
C PRO A 877 87.75 16.26 -58.52
N PRO A 878 87.00 17.10 -57.79
CA PRO A 878 85.61 16.81 -57.43
C PRO A 878 84.66 16.56 -58.61
N ALA A 879 84.87 17.21 -59.76
CA ALA A 879 84.08 16.96 -60.96
C ALA A 879 84.25 15.53 -61.50
N ARG A 880 85.47 14.97 -61.43
CA ARG A 880 85.76 13.58 -61.82
C ARG A 880 85.16 12.60 -60.82
N VAL A 881 85.32 12.85 -59.51
CA VAL A 881 84.76 12.01 -58.45
C VAL A 881 83.22 11.98 -58.52
N LYS A 882 82.57 13.14 -58.66
CA LYS A 882 81.12 13.24 -58.84
C LYS A 882 80.60 12.39 -59.99
N LYS A 883 81.22 12.49 -61.17
CA LYS A 883 80.80 11.71 -62.35
C LYS A 883 80.88 10.20 -62.07
N ILE A 884 81.99 9.73 -61.50
CA ILE A 884 82.21 8.30 -61.24
C ILE A 884 81.28 7.76 -60.15
N LEU A 885 80.97 8.56 -59.13
CA LEU A 885 79.95 8.22 -58.14
C LEU A 885 78.54 8.18 -58.75
N LEU A 886 78.23 9.08 -59.69
CA LEU A 886 76.95 9.08 -60.40
C LEU A 886 76.82 7.85 -61.32
N ASP A 887 77.85 7.56 -62.11
CA ASP A 887 77.97 6.33 -62.93
C ASP A 887 77.82 5.07 -62.04
N ALA A 888 78.34 5.11 -60.81
CA ALA A 888 78.19 4.02 -59.84
C ALA A 888 76.74 3.82 -59.39
N LEU A 889 76.04 4.91 -59.03
CA LEU A 889 74.63 4.87 -58.65
C LEU A 889 73.76 4.37 -59.81
N LEU A 890 73.91 4.97 -61.01
CA LEU A 890 73.15 4.59 -62.21
C LEU A 890 73.37 3.12 -62.65
N SER A 891 74.49 2.51 -62.24
CA SER A 891 74.80 1.08 -62.46
C SER A 891 74.26 0.12 -61.37
N SER A 892 73.59 0.64 -60.34
CA SER A 892 72.92 -0.19 -59.34
C SER A 892 71.52 -0.60 -59.82
N GLU A 893 71.22 -1.89 -59.78
CA GLU A 893 69.93 -2.46 -60.21
C GLU A 893 68.82 -2.31 -59.15
N LYS A 894 69.20 -1.93 -57.92
CA LYS A 894 68.34 -1.88 -56.72
C LYS A 894 68.00 -0.45 -56.27
N ILE A 895 68.20 0.54 -57.14
CA ILE A 895 67.77 1.94 -56.91
C ILE A 895 66.87 2.39 -58.05
N LEU A 896 65.98 3.33 -57.76
CA LEU A 896 65.19 4.01 -58.79
C LEU A 896 66.09 4.97 -59.58
N LYS A 897 65.86 5.05 -60.89
CA LYS A 897 66.57 5.93 -61.83
C LYS A 897 65.81 7.22 -62.12
N ASP A 898 64.54 7.27 -61.71
CA ASP A 898 63.68 8.44 -61.72
C ASP A 898 63.00 8.51 -60.34
N PRO A 899 63.22 9.56 -59.54
CA PRO A 899 64.12 10.69 -59.79
C PRO A 899 65.59 10.27 -59.87
N GLU A 900 66.38 11.00 -60.67
CA GLU A 900 67.80 10.69 -60.89
C GLU A 900 68.63 10.78 -59.58
N PRO A 901 69.52 9.81 -59.30
CA PRO A 901 70.41 9.89 -58.15
C PRO A 901 71.35 11.11 -58.22
N VAL A 902 71.60 11.75 -57.08
CA VAL A 902 72.35 13.02 -57.00
C VAL A 902 73.64 12.83 -56.21
N VAL A 903 74.76 13.34 -56.76
CA VAL A 903 76.06 13.39 -56.06
C VAL A 903 76.44 14.82 -55.69
N ILE A 904 76.40 15.12 -54.41
CA ILE A 904 76.74 16.43 -53.85
C ILE A 904 78.12 16.34 -53.21
N PHE A 905 79.05 17.20 -53.64
CA PHE A 905 80.32 17.41 -52.96
C PHE A 905 80.08 18.39 -51.82
N THR A 906 80.29 17.98 -50.58
CA THR A 906 79.93 18.76 -49.39
C THR A 906 81.12 19.50 -48.76
N GLY A 907 82.33 19.27 -49.28
CA GLY A 907 83.54 19.97 -48.88
C GLY A 907 84.73 19.04 -48.71
N ILE A 908 85.86 19.60 -48.29
CA ILE A 908 87.05 18.86 -47.86
C ILE A 908 87.22 19.09 -46.35
N ASN A 909 87.37 18.01 -45.59
CA ASN A 909 87.85 18.04 -44.22
C ASN A 909 89.35 17.68 -44.17
N GLU A 910 89.93 17.58 -42.98
CA GLU A 910 91.36 17.35 -42.75
C GLU A 910 91.94 16.11 -43.48
N TRP A 911 91.13 15.10 -43.80
CA TRP A 911 91.57 13.81 -44.34
C TRP A 911 90.78 13.31 -45.56
N ALA A 912 89.65 13.94 -45.92
CA ALA A 912 88.75 13.51 -46.99
C ALA A 912 88.07 14.66 -47.74
N ALA A 913 87.91 14.49 -49.05
CA ALA A 913 86.84 15.10 -49.81
C ALA A 913 85.56 14.30 -49.58
N THR A 914 84.50 14.97 -49.13
CA THR A 914 83.24 14.34 -48.69
C THR A 914 82.17 14.49 -49.77
N TYR A 915 81.46 13.41 -50.06
CA TYR A 915 80.40 13.36 -51.06
C TYR A 915 79.15 12.71 -50.48
N TRP A 916 78.00 13.39 -50.53
CA TRP A 916 76.71 12.76 -50.33
C TRP A 916 76.25 12.13 -51.64
N ILE A 917 75.88 10.85 -51.57
CA ILE A 917 75.24 10.10 -52.65
C ILE A 917 73.77 9.91 -52.28
N ALA A 918 72.89 10.71 -52.88
CA ALA A 918 71.45 10.66 -52.63
C ALA A 918 70.78 9.83 -53.73
N PHE A 919 69.94 8.86 -53.37
CA PHE A 919 69.21 8.03 -54.33
C PHE A 919 67.88 7.54 -53.75
N CYS A 920 66.93 7.23 -54.65
CA CYS A 920 65.64 6.66 -54.29
C CYS A 920 65.62 5.13 -54.36
N ALA A 921 64.75 4.51 -53.57
CA ALA A 921 64.33 3.12 -53.72
C ALA A 921 62.83 2.96 -53.38
N ASP A 922 62.26 1.81 -53.75
CA ASP A 922 60.83 1.45 -53.71
C ASP A 922 60.45 0.44 -52.62
N ASP A 923 61.44 -0.21 -51.97
CA ASP A 923 61.21 -1.14 -50.85
C ASP A 923 62.09 -0.77 -49.64
N TYR A 924 61.47 -0.31 -48.54
CA TYR A 924 62.18 0.04 -47.30
C TYR A 924 62.60 -1.19 -46.47
N GLY A 925 61.92 -2.32 -46.63
CA GLY A 925 62.32 -3.60 -46.05
C GLY A 925 63.72 -3.98 -46.52
N ASP A 926 63.99 -3.83 -47.81
CA ASP A 926 65.26 -4.18 -48.48
C ASP A 926 66.40 -3.16 -48.28
N LYS A 927 66.18 -2.05 -47.55
CA LYS A 927 67.13 -0.93 -47.32
C LYS A 927 68.61 -1.32 -47.15
N TYR A 928 68.91 -2.32 -46.33
CA TYR A 928 70.30 -2.73 -46.06
C TYR A 928 70.92 -3.50 -47.24
N LEU A 929 70.13 -4.31 -47.95
CA LEU A 929 70.55 -5.00 -49.18
C LEU A 929 70.77 -3.98 -50.31
N ILE A 930 69.91 -2.96 -50.41
CA ILE A 930 70.06 -1.85 -51.37
C ILE A 930 71.35 -1.08 -51.09
N LEU A 931 71.60 -0.71 -49.82
CA LEU A 931 72.84 -0.04 -49.40
C LEU A 931 74.08 -0.89 -49.71
N GLU A 932 74.05 -2.20 -49.44
CA GLU A 932 75.14 -3.13 -49.81
C GLU A 932 75.43 -3.05 -51.32
N LYS A 933 74.42 -3.19 -52.19
CA LYS A 933 74.62 -3.14 -53.64
C LYS A 933 75.16 -1.79 -54.11
N VAL A 934 74.65 -0.68 -53.56
CA VAL A 934 75.17 0.66 -53.87
C VAL A 934 76.63 0.81 -53.43
N TRP A 935 76.98 0.40 -52.21
CA TRP A 935 78.36 0.45 -51.72
C TRP A 935 79.30 -0.43 -52.56
N THR A 936 78.86 -1.62 -52.98
CA THR A 936 79.63 -2.48 -53.90
C THR A 936 79.87 -1.79 -55.25
N ARG A 937 78.88 -1.12 -55.83
CA ARG A 937 79.05 -0.36 -57.09
C ARG A 937 79.97 0.85 -56.89
N VAL A 938 79.79 1.62 -55.83
CA VAL A 938 80.65 2.77 -55.48
C VAL A 938 82.10 2.33 -55.34
N TRP A 939 82.37 1.26 -54.59
CA TRP A 939 83.71 0.70 -54.45
C TRP A 939 84.29 0.26 -55.80
N PHE A 940 83.54 -0.52 -56.58
CA PHE A 940 83.98 -1.03 -57.89
C PHE A 940 84.36 0.09 -58.88
N HIS A 941 83.54 1.13 -58.98
CA HIS A 941 83.78 2.26 -59.90
C HIS A 941 84.92 3.17 -59.44
N LEU A 942 85.02 3.47 -58.14
CA LEU A 942 86.16 4.21 -57.60
C LEU A 942 87.48 3.46 -57.83
N SER A 943 87.52 2.16 -57.52
CA SER A 943 88.70 1.31 -57.75
C SER A 943 89.08 1.22 -59.23
N ARG A 944 88.11 1.06 -60.15
CA ARG A 944 88.38 1.05 -61.60
C ARG A 944 88.92 2.37 -62.15
N ALA A 945 88.58 3.49 -61.53
CA ALA A 945 88.99 4.81 -61.97
C ALA A 945 90.29 5.32 -61.31
N ASP A 946 90.99 4.47 -60.56
CA ASP A 946 92.16 4.80 -59.71
C ASP A 946 91.87 5.96 -58.73
N ILE A 947 90.67 5.97 -58.16
CA ILE A 947 90.27 6.94 -57.13
C ILE A 947 90.45 6.27 -55.77
N ALA A 948 91.41 6.78 -54.99
CA ALA A 948 91.70 6.27 -53.68
C ALA A 948 90.60 6.69 -52.68
N PRO A 949 90.05 5.76 -51.87
CA PRO A 949 89.22 6.13 -50.74
C PRO A 949 90.06 6.98 -49.77
N ALA A 950 89.39 7.85 -49.01
CA ALA A 950 90.08 8.58 -47.95
C ALA A 950 90.53 7.60 -46.86
N VAL A 951 91.80 7.67 -46.46
CA VAL A 951 92.34 6.94 -45.32
C VAL A 951 92.92 7.97 -44.37
N MET A 952 92.39 8.02 -43.15
CA MET A 952 92.95 8.84 -42.09
C MET A 952 94.34 8.29 -41.73
N ARG A 953 95.40 9.00 -42.15
CA ARG A 953 96.78 8.74 -41.74
C ARG A 953 97.22 9.80 -40.74
N GLN A 954 97.88 9.37 -39.68
CA GLN A 954 98.62 10.23 -38.76
C GLN A 954 100.11 9.92 -38.92
N GLU A 955 100.92 10.93 -39.24
CA GLU A 955 102.38 10.84 -39.22
C GLU A 955 102.90 11.59 -37.99
N VAL A 956 103.61 10.88 -37.12
CA VAL A 956 104.13 11.42 -35.85
C VAL A 956 105.62 11.69 -35.99
N HIS A 957 105.99 12.96 -36.14
CA HIS A 957 107.39 13.38 -36.17
C HIS A 957 107.94 13.55 -34.74
N VAL A 958 108.85 12.66 -34.33
CA VAL A 958 109.55 12.76 -33.04
C VAL A 958 110.91 13.42 -33.25
N PHE A 959 111.01 14.71 -32.93
CA PHE A 959 112.29 15.42 -32.90
C PHE A 959 113.04 15.19 -31.58
N LYS A 960 114.36 15.04 -31.66
CA LYS A 960 115.26 14.82 -30.53
C LYS A 960 116.21 16.02 -30.43
N GLY A 961 116.09 16.81 -29.37
CA GLY A 961 116.92 17.99 -29.12
C GLY A 961 117.38 18.06 -27.67
N ASP A 962 118.65 18.39 -27.45
CA ASP A 962 119.24 18.55 -26.12
C ASP A 962 118.85 19.87 -25.44
N LYS A 963 118.87 19.88 -24.11
CA LYS A 963 118.40 21.00 -23.28
C LYS A 963 119.41 22.15 -23.18
N GLY A 964 118.90 23.39 -23.34
CA GLY A 964 119.53 24.64 -22.91
C GLY A 964 118.49 25.58 -22.29
N ILE A 965 118.78 26.07 -21.09
CA ILE A 965 118.00 27.02 -20.27
C ILE A 965 118.07 28.42 -20.95
N GLY A 966 117.09 29.32 -20.99
CA GLY A 966 115.72 29.44 -20.46
C GLY A 966 115.15 30.82 -20.95
N GLU A 967 114.16 31.53 -20.39
CA GLU A 967 113.17 31.39 -19.28
C GLU A 967 111.96 32.31 -19.62
N GLU A 968 110.70 31.94 -19.37
CA GLU A 968 109.53 32.85 -19.37
C GLU A 968 108.39 32.30 -18.47
N GLU A 969 107.45 33.16 -18.04
CA GLU A 969 106.76 33.08 -16.74
C GLU A 969 105.28 32.60 -16.73
N ILE A 970 104.88 31.92 -15.61
CA ILE A 970 103.57 31.99 -14.89
C ILE A 970 102.28 31.60 -15.71
N VAL A 971 101.38 30.67 -15.34
CA VAL A 971 100.54 30.46 -14.12
C VAL A 971 100.10 28.98 -14.02
N PRO A 972 99.93 28.36 -12.83
CA PRO A 972 99.28 27.06 -12.68
C PRO A 972 97.74 27.15 -12.53
N GLN A 973 96.98 26.25 -13.18
CA GLN A 973 95.57 26.00 -12.85
C GLN A 973 95.34 24.51 -12.53
N GLY A 974 94.63 24.26 -11.43
CA GLY A 974 94.37 22.93 -10.89
C GLY A 974 92.91 22.48 -10.98
N GLU A 975 92.70 21.28 -10.43
CA GLU A 975 91.44 20.67 -9.96
C GLU A 975 90.20 20.66 -10.88
N ARG A 976 89.81 19.44 -11.27
CA ARG A 976 88.53 19.13 -11.90
C ARG A 976 87.40 19.16 -10.87
N LEU A 977 86.39 20.00 -11.11
CA LEU A 977 85.07 19.87 -10.49
C LEU A 977 83.97 19.79 -11.57
N GLY A 978 82.86 19.14 -11.23
CA GLY A 978 81.83 18.72 -12.18
C GLY A 978 80.92 19.84 -12.72
N PRO A 979 80.04 19.53 -13.70
CA PRO A 979 79.18 20.51 -14.35
C PRO A 979 78.06 21.00 -13.42
N PRO A 980 77.82 22.33 -13.32
CA PRO A 980 76.75 22.89 -12.49
C PRO A 980 75.41 22.93 -13.24
N SER A 981 74.34 22.63 -12.50
CA SER A 981 72.96 23.02 -12.85
C SER A 981 72.74 24.50 -12.57
N PHE A 982 72.00 25.22 -13.43
CA PHE A 982 71.38 26.49 -13.02
C PHE A 982 69.96 26.67 -13.58
N GLU A 983 69.03 26.98 -12.68
CA GLU A 983 67.69 27.46 -12.97
C GLU A 983 67.73 28.90 -13.52
N HIS A 984 66.65 29.33 -14.19
CA HIS A 984 66.36 30.76 -14.37
C HIS A 984 64.93 31.08 -13.93
N LYS A 985 64.77 32.13 -13.11
CA LYS A 985 63.49 32.65 -12.62
C LYS A 985 63.46 34.18 -12.71
N ALA A 986 62.48 34.73 -13.44
CA ALA A 986 61.85 36.06 -13.28
C ALA A 986 60.66 36.10 -14.26
N LEU A 987 59.39 36.27 -13.86
CA LEU A 987 58.72 37.49 -13.40
C LEU A 987 58.88 38.69 -14.38
N ALA A 988 57.83 39.39 -14.85
CA ALA A 988 56.38 39.17 -14.83
C ALA A 988 55.68 40.21 -15.73
N SER A 989 54.49 39.92 -16.31
CA SER A 989 53.30 40.80 -16.25
C SER A 989 52.14 40.33 -17.15
N LYS A 990 50.89 40.40 -16.61
CA LYS A 990 49.59 40.77 -17.24
C LYS A 990 49.35 40.42 -18.74
N HIS A 991 48.22 39.87 -19.17
CA HIS A 991 46.82 40.18 -18.80
C HIS A 991 45.86 39.07 -19.35
N THR A 992 44.68 38.88 -18.72
CA THR A 992 43.39 38.37 -19.27
C THR A 992 43.37 37.55 -20.58
N LEU A 993 42.71 36.38 -20.64
CA LEU A 993 41.34 36.11 -20.16
C LEU A 993 41.16 34.65 -19.70
#